data_AF-A0A0S2I1I8-F1
#
_entry.id   AF-A0A0S2I1I8-F1
#
_cell.length_a   1.000
_cell.length_b   1.000
_cell.length_c   1.000
_cell.angle_alpha   90.00
_cell.angle_beta   90.00
_cell.angle_gamma   90.00
#
_symmetry.space_group_name_H-M   'P 1'
#
loop_
_entity.id
_entity.type
_entity.pdbx_description
1 polymer ?
#
loop_
_entity_poly.entity_id
_entity_poly.type
_entity_poly.pdbx_seq_one_letter_code
_entity_poly.pdbx_strand_id
1 'polypeptide(L)'
;MKHFTIFTLKFLFLTMFLGVIISNVFGQNTTITDNESYTADNSAVLDVYSTNKGLLIPRLTNTQMNNITTPAAGLLIYNINDHAYYFYSGSAWLPVSGGQLFQNIGDSVFYLSGDKTKMGIGTSTPMSRLSVQGSSSSPDDPLFDVKNSKGDVIFAVYENEVRVNFVEDSAKAQKGGFAVGGLTSGKADPTDYMRITPDSVRFYIDDSSTKALKGGFAVGGLTSGKAVANKYFILNSDSARIYHKTGAKAQKGGFAVGGLTGGKSVPENYLTVERDSSRIYVNNSTKGLKGGFAVGGLTSGKAGSVRFLSLTPDNYFIGDSAGLNTTTGIYNSFIGHQAGLENIDGSKNIFIGYRAGLNNINGQENIFMGFKAGSTSQFGNWNTFLGFEAGLNNTGSDNTFIGYQAGRDHTSQGGNVYIGSKAGAEATQGEQNVYIGESTGLKTTTGKANVFIGFECGKLNSTGTKNVFMGYQSGVSNTDGSSNVFIGDSVGVSNQGGDKNIFIGNYAGQENTYGNSNIYIGYQAGALETGSQNLFIGNYAGMNNTTGQNLFLGEYAGTENTSGTRNTFVGFFAGSENQTGQLNSYFGQFAGRNNLGDRNTMIGYWAGGLNTTGEHNTFLGWRAGQNTGTAAYNVHLGYQAGEASSGNYNVYVGYQAGMSNTGSNKLIIGNNSTSKLIYGDFSAETITFNGNVGINNDNPAYNLDISDANATISLNGYRIGRLTGGTGIDNDIVPYGGSSQAFDLGNNTSTEHWDDVVALEYVTYTKGQQLKSAEKINIDINLLEELEPVHYQSDDSKGGKLKYGLTIESLLKVAPAAVVTTDTDFDPERNIYVTTKTENPGINYDAMIPVVVSLMQQQQKTIQQQAEQIKTNSQQIEELKKANKELRDLIESLK
;
A
#
# COMPACT_ATOMS: atom_id res chain seq x y z
N MET A 1 -60.25 -27.63 28.28
CA MET A 1 -59.48 -26.71 29.16
C MET A 1 -57.97 -26.86 28.93
N LYS A 2 -57.46 -26.49 27.75
CA LYS A 2 -56.01 -26.54 27.40
C LYS A 2 -55.55 -25.36 26.53
N HIS A 3 -56.30 -24.26 26.53
CA HIS A 3 -55.99 -23.06 25.73
C HIS A 3 -55.88 -21.76 26.53
N PHE A 4 -55.88 -21.81 27.86
CA PHE A 4 -55.84 -20.61 28.70
C PHE A 4 -54.52 -20.38 29.47
N THR A 5 -53.54 -21.27 29.32
CA THR A 5 -52.25 -21.20 30.06
C THR A 5 -51.04 -20.77 29.21
N ILE A 6 -51.17 -20.68 27.88
CA ILE A 6 -50.06 -20.25 27.00
C ILE A 6 -50.10 -18.73 26.71
N PHE A 7 -51.28 -18.10 26.84
CA PHE A 7 -51.41 -16.66 26.58
C PHE A 7 -50.89 -15.80 27.75
N THR A 8 -51.05 -16.26 28.98
CA THR A 8 -50.57 -15.58 30.18
C THR A 8 -49.06 -15.67 30.38
N LEU A 9 -48.41 -16.75 29.89
CA LEU A 9 -46.94 -16.88 30.01
C LEU A 9 -46.17 -16.08 28.93
N LYS A 10 -46.77 -15.89 27.74
CA LYS A 10 -46.20 -15.01 26.69
C LYS A 10 -46.39 -13.52 27.00
N PHE A 11 -47.48 -13.15 27.67
CA PHE A 11 -47.69 -11.75 28.09
C PHE A 11 -46.77 -11.37 29.27
N LEU A 12 -46.46 -12.30 30.18
CA LEU A 12 -45.54 -12.07 31.30
C LEU A 12 -44.07 -11.98 30.88
N PHE A 13 -43.65 -12.73 29.84
CA PHE A 13 -42.30 -12.60 29.28
C PHE A 13 -42.12 -11.36 28.41
N LEU A 14 -43.19 -10.88 27.75
CA LEU A 14 -43.14 -9.63 26.97
C LEU A 14 -43.12 -8.40 27.88
N THR A 15 -43.78 -8.43 29.05
CA THR A 15 -43.74 -7.32 30.02
C THR A 15 -42.47 -7.29 30.88
N MET A 16 -41.83 -8.44 31.14
CA MET A 16 -40.50 -8.45 31.80
C MET A 16 -39.34 -8.09 30.86
N PHE A 17 -39.49 -8.21 29.54
CA PHE A 17 -38.47 -7.76 28.58
C PHE A 17 -38.62 -6.28 28.18
N LEU A 18 -39.83 -5.71 28.30
CA LEU A 18 -40.07 -4.27 28.04
C LEU A 18 -39.81 -3.38 29.27
N GLY A 19 -39.73 -3.96 30.48
CA GLY A 19 -39.49 -3.23 31.73
C GLY A 19 -38.01 -3.02 32.11
N VAL A 20 -37.06 -3.60 31.36
CA VAL A 20 -35.61 -3.52 31.66
C VAL A 20 -34.85 -2.58 30.70
N ILE A 21 -35.53 -1.91 29.77
CA ILE A 21 -34.93 -0.90 28.86
C ILE A 21 -35.29 0.54 29.28
N ILE A 22 -36.07 0.74 30.34
CA ILE A 22 -36.46 2.08 30.81
C ILE A 22 -35.96 2.29 32.24
N SER A 23 -34.65 2.47 32.39
CA SER A 23 -34.09 3.36 33.39
C SER A 23 -32.62 3.66 33.06
N ASN A 24 -32.37 4.94 32.81
CA ASN A 24 -31.08 5.57 32.49
C ASN A 24 -30.65 5.54 31.01
N VAL A 25 -31.47 6.14 30.14
CA VAL A 25 -30.92 6.94 29.04
C VAL A 25 -31.14 8.40 29.42
N PHE A 26 -30.20 8.98 30.17
CA PHE A 26 -30.07 10.43 30.23
C PHE A 26 -29.79 10.92 28.81
N GLY A 27 -30.49 11.97 28.38
CA GLY A 27 -30.63 12.35 26.97
C GLY A 27 -29.31 12.32 26.20
N GLN A 28 -29.26 11.48 25.17
CA GLN A 28 -28.20 11.55 24.17
C GLN A 28 -28.48 12.74 23.25
N ASN A 29 -27.60 13.70 23.35
CA ASN A 29 -27.38 14.84 22.47
C ASN A 29 -27.49 14.36 21.00
N THR A 30 -28.41 14.92 20.21
CA THR A 30 -28.54 14.53 18.80
C THR A 30 -27.50 15.29 17.99
N THR A 31 -26.56 14.60 17.34
CA THR A 31 -25.60 15.22 16.43
C THR A 31 -26.03 15.09 14.98
N ILE A 32 -25.97 16.16 14.20
CA ILE A 32 -26.06 16.12 12.73
C ILE A 32 -24.70 16.54 12.18
N THR A 33 -23.92 15.57 11.70
CA THR A 33 -22.54 15.79 11.23
C THR A 33 -22.25 14.97 9.98
N ASP A 34 -21.31 15.44 9.16
CA ASP A 34 -20.71 14.67 8.07
C ASP A 34 -19.28 14.20 8.37
N ASN A 35 -18.87 14.32 9.63
CA ASN A 35 -17.62 13.81 10.18
C ASN A 35 -17.92 12.67 11.17
N GLU A 36 -17.58 11.44 10.80
CA GLU A 36 -17.83 10.21 11.58
C GLU A 36 -17.05 10.14 12.91
N SER A 37 -16.06 11.02 13.11
CA SER A 37 -15.28 11.10 14.36
C SER A 37 -15.76 12.20 15.32
N TYR A 38 -16.81 12.95 14.96
CA TYR A 38 -17.31 14.05 15.80
C TYR A 38 -18.34 13.57 16.82
N THR A 39 -18.06 13.80 18.10
CA THR A 39 -18.98 13.58 19.22
C THR A 39 -19.68 14.89 19.61
N ALA A 40 -21.01 14.83 19.81
CA ALA A 40 -21.79 15.96 20.32
C ALA A 40 -21.24 16.54 21.63
N ASP A 41 -21.31 17.85 21.78
CA ASP A 41 -21.07 18.50 23.08
C ASP A 41 -22.17 18.13 24.09
N ASN A 42 -21.77 17.71 25.29
CA ASN A 42 -22.66 17.24 26.35
C ASN A 42 -23.69 18.29 26.82
N SER A 43 -23.48 19.58 26.54
CA SER A 43 -24.40 20.67 26.87
C SER A 43 -25.47 20.93 25.79
N ALA A 44 -25.32 20.38 24.59
CA ALA A 44 -26.19 20.64 23.45
C ALA A 44 -27.28 19.57 23.29
N VAL A 45 -28.56 19.97 23.23
CA VAL A 45 -29.66 19.05 22.91
C VAL A 45 -29.65 18.66 21.42
N LEU A 46 -29.20 19.57 20.55
CA LEU A 46 -28.94 19.36 19.12
C LEU A 46 -27.62 20.04 18.76
N ASP A 47 -26.64 19.25 18.28
CA ASP A 47 -25.31 19.73 17.89
C ASP A 47 -25.11 19.48 16.38
N VAL A 48 -24.83 20.54 15.61
CA VAL A 48 -24.69 20.44 14.14
C VAL A 48 -23.27 20.84 13.77
N TYR A 49 -22.46 19.85 13.35
CA TYR A 49 -21.06 20.04 13.03
C TYR A 49 -20.75 19.65 11.58
N SER A 50 -20.18 20.56 10.81
CA SER A 50 -19.61 20.25 9.50
C SER A 50 -18.51 21.26 9.18
N THR A 51 -17.46 20.81 8.49
CA THR A 51 -16.35 21.68 8.08
C THR A 51 -16.59 22.35 6.73
N ASN A 52 -17.61 21.91 5.98
CA ASN A 52 -17.91 22.42 4.63
C ASN A 52 -19.41 22.56 4.31
N LYS A 53 -20.34 22.23 5.22
CA LYS A 53 -21.79 22.43 5.08
C LYS A 53 -22.32 23.35 6.19
N GLY A 54 -23.44 24.03 5.92
CA GLY A 54 -24.12 24.90 6.89
C GLY A 54 -25.56 24.46 7.15
N LEU A 55 -26.16 24.95 8.23
CA LEU A 55 -27.57 24.71 8.55
C LEU A 55 -28.48 25.61 7.72
N LEU A 56 -29.30 25.02 6.84
CA LEU A 56 -30.29 25.77 6.07
C LEU A 56 -31.64 25.82 6.80
N ILE A 57 -31.97 26.99 7.34
CA ILE A 57 -33.19 27.24 8.13
C ILE A 57 -34.37 27.56 7.18
N PRO A 58 -35.64 27.24 7.50
CA PRO A 58 -36.78 27.53 6.64
C PRO A 58 -36.80 28.97 6.11
N ARG A 59 -36.88 29.09 4.79
CA ARG A 59 -36.84 30.34 4.04
C ARG A 59 -38.24 30.76 3.65
N LEU A 60 -38.73 31.85 4.23
CA LEU A 60 -40.13 32.29 4.08
C LEU A 60 -40.18 33.73 3.57
N THR A 61 -41.16 34.04 2.74
CA THR A 61 -41.55 35.44 2.45
C THR A 61 -42.26 36.08 3.65
N ASN A 62 -42.39 37.40 3.67
CA ASN A 62 -43.19 38.15 4.66
C ASN A 62 -44.60 37.56 4.83
N THR A 63 -45.25 37.21 3.72
CA THR A 63 -46.59 36.60 3.74
C THR A 63 -46.57 35.20 4.36
N GLN A 64 -45.59 34.36 4.00
CA GLN A 64 -45.49 32.99 4.53
C GLN A 64 -45.11 32.98 6.02
N MET A 65 -44.24 33.89 6.46
CA MET A 65 -43.87 34.06 7.87
C MET A 65 -45.08 34.45 8.72
N ASN A 66 -45.90 35.40 8.26
CA ASN A 66 -47.09 35.87 8.98
C ASN A 66 -48.27 34.88 8.94
N ASN A 67 -48.25 33.91 8.01
CA ASN A 67 -49.25 32.85 7.93
C ASN A 67 -48.97 31.67 8.90
N ILE A 68 -47.85 31.69 9.63
CA ILE A 68 -47.60 30.70 10.70
C ILE A 68 -48.57 31.01 11.85
N THR A 69 -49.64 30.22 11.95
CA THR A 69 -50.59 30.30 13.07
C THR A 69 -49.93 29.74 14.32
N THR A 70 -49.95 30.51 15.41
CA THR A 70 -49.38 30.15 16.74
C THR A 70 -47.90 29.72 16.71
N PRO A 71 -46.96 30.58 16.26
CA PRO A 71 -45.55 30.24 16.26
C PRO A 71 -45.02 30.10 17.70
N ALA A 72 -44.17 29.10 17.93
CA ALA A 72 -43.53 28.91 19.23
C ALA A 72 -42.53 30.03 19.53
N ALA A 73 -42.44 30.48 20.79
CA ALA A 73 -41.39 31.41 21.22
C ALA A 73 -40.01 30.76 20.98
N GLY A 74 -39.10 31.49 20.34
CA GLY A 74 -37.78 31.01 19.92
C GLY A 74 -37.73 30.39 18.51
N LEU A 75 -38.86 30.29 17.80
CA LEU A 75 -38.89 29.77 16.42
C LEU A 75 -38.05 30.65 15.49
N LEU A 76 -37.06 30.07 14.82
CA LEU A 76 -36.09 30.76 13.96
C LEU A 76 -36.38 30.49 12.47
N ILE A 77 -36.45 31.54 11.66
CA ILE A 77 -36.66 31.47 10.21
C ILE A 77 -35.69 32.43 9.49
N TYR A 78 -35.49 32.24 8.18
CA TYR A 78 -34.83 33.22 7.33
C TYR A 78 -35.87 33.88 6.41
N ASN A 79 -36.04 35.19 6.54
CA ASN A 79 -36.96 35.95 5.72
C ASN A 79 -36.30 36.32 4.39
N ILE A 80 -36.81 35.79 3.28
CA ILE A 80 -36.20 36.00 1.96
C ILE A 80 -36.54 37.35 1.33
N ASN A 81 -37.55 38.05 1.83
CA ASN A 81 -37.80 39.44 1.39
C ASN A 81 -36.77 40.38 2.03
N ASP A 82 -36.54 40.21 3.33
CA ASP A 82 -35.70 41.12 4.12
C ASP A 82 -34.23 40.65 4.19
N HIS A 83 -33.92 39.47 3.63
CA HIS A 83 -32.61 38.83 3.62
C HIS A 83 -31.98 38.69 5.02
N ALA A 84 -32.81 38.50 6.05
CA ALA A 84 -32.39 38.47 7.45
C ALA A 84 -33.01 37.30 8.21
N TYR A 85 -32.33 36.87 9.27
CA TYR A 85 -32.86 35.88 10.21
C TYR A 85 -33.86 36.56 11.16
N TYR A 86 -34.99 35.90 11.42
CA TYR A 86 -36.00 36.34 12.39
C TYR A 86 -36.26 35.24 13.40
N PHE A 87 -36.40 35.60 14.67
CA PHE A 87 -36.93 34.72 15.70
C PHE A 87 -38.27 35.23 16.22
N TYR A 88 -39.19 34.33 16.57
CA TYR A 88 -40.44 34.73 17.20
C TYR A 88 -40.24 34.90 18.71
N SER A 89 -40.53 36.08 19.25
CA SER A 89 -40.31 36.40 20.67
C SER A 89 -41.36 35.78 21.62
N GLY A 90 -42.41 35.16 21.08
CA GLY A 90 -43.63 34.78 21.80
C GLY A 90 -44.81 35.71 21.51
N SER A 91 -44.54 36.92 21.01
CA SER A 91 -45.56 37.91 20.63
C SER A 91 -45.36 38.53 19.24
N ALA A 92 -44.14 38.56 18.72
CA ALA A 92 -43.84 39.11 17.39
C ALA A 92 -42.60 38.48 16.76
N TRP A 93 -42.47 38.57 15.44
CA TRP A 93 -41.25 38.23 14.71
C TRP A 93 -40.24 39.37 14.84
N LEU A 94 -39.05 39.08 15.37
CA LEU A 94 -37.96 40.05 15.55
C LEU A 94 -36.71 39.61 14.76
N PRO A 95 -36.01 40.53 14.06
CA PRO A 95 -34.78 40.19 13.35
C PRO A 95 -33.64 39.90 14.33
N VAL A 96 -32.80 38.91 14.01
CA VAL A 96 -31.61 38.47 14.76
C VAL A 96 -30.37 39.30 14.36
N SER A 97 -30.55 40.44 13.70
CA SER A 97 -29.47 41.41 13.53
C SER A 97 -29.16 42.04 14.89
N GLY A 98 -27.96 41.75 15.43
CA GLY A 98 -27.51 42.29 16.71
C GLY A 98 -27.74 43.80 16.79
N GLY A 99 -28.33 44.25 17.89
CA GLY A 99 -28.70 45.65 18.10
C GLY A 99 -27.53 46.58 17.80
N GLN A 100 -27.54 47.21 16.62
CA GLN A 100 -26.77 48.42 16.40
C GLN A 100 -27.51 49.52 17.14
N LEU A 101 -26.87 50.11 18.15
CA LEU A 101 -27.41 51.22 18.95
C LEU A 101 -27.77 52.48 18.13
N PHE A 102 -27.56 52.48 16.81
CA PHE A 102 -27.83 53.59 15.91
C PHE A 102 -28.41 53.06 14.58
N GLN A 103 -29.74 53.11 14.45
CA GLN A 103 -30.47 52.67 13.26
C GLN A 103 -30.37 53.70 12.13
N ASN A 104 -30.13 53.22 10.91
CA ASN A 104 -30.41 53.95 9.68
C ASN A 104 -31.94 53.91 9.46
N ILE A 105 -32.64 54.98 9.83
CA ILE A 105 -34.00 55.25 9.37
C ILE A 105 -33.87 56.33 8.28
N GLY A 106 -34.60 56.18 7.19
CA GLY A 106 -34.47 56.98 5.96
C GLY A 106 -34.49 58.50 6.14
N ASP A 107 -33.97 59.16 5.11
CA ASP A 107 -33.74 60.60 4.91
C ASP A 107 -32.94 61.31 6.02
N SER A 108 -31.64 60.98 6.07
CA SER A 108 -30.57 61.60 6.89
C SER A 108 -30.69 61.26 8.37
N VAL A 109 -29.66 60.78 9.08
CA VAL A 109 -28.73 61.66 9.80
C VAL A 109 -27.34 61.01 10.05
N PHE A 110 -27.09 59.72 9.77
CA PHE A 110 -25.78 59.10 10.08
C PHE A 110 -25.24 58.16 8.98
N TYR A 111 -24.06 58.47 8.46
CA TYR A 111 -23.28 57.66 7.52
C TYR A 111 -21.97 57.21 8.15
N LEU A 112 -21.60 55.96 7.95
CA LEU A 112 -20.24 55.47 8.23
C LEU A 112 -19.52 55.32 6.88
N SER A 113 -18.25 55.72 6.81
CA SER A 113 -17.43 55.41 5.63
C SER A 113 -17.36 53.89 5.41
N GLY A 114 -17.10 53.44 4.18
CA GLY A 114 -17.10 52.00 3.84
C GLY A 114 -16.14 51.13 4.68
N ASP A 115 -15.11 51.73 5.27
CA ASP A 115 -14.14 51.10 6.19
C ASP A 115 -14.51 51.25 7.69
N LYS A 116 -15.64 51.91 7.99
CA LYS A 116 -16.19 52.19 9.33
C LYS A 116 -15.25 52.99 10.25
N THR A 117 -14.24 53.68 9.71
CA THR A 117 -13.30 54.50 10.51
C THR A 117 -13.75 55.95 10.69
N LYS A 118 -14.75 56.40 9.93
CA LYS A 118 -15.26 57.77 9.90
C LYS A 118 -16.78 57.82 9.98
N MET A 119 -17.29 58.82 10.71
CA MET A 119 -18.70 59.11 10.90
C MET A 119 -19.08 60.41 10.19
N GLY A 120 -20.14 60.41 9.40
CA GLY A 120 -20.72 61.55 8.70
C GLY A 120 -22.15 61.82 9.18
N ILE A 121 -22.46 63.05 9.58
CA ILE A 121 -23.81 63.51 9.91
C ILE A 121 -24.26 64.45 8.81
N GLY A 122 -25.30 64.07 8.05
CA GLY A 122 -25.76 64.81 6.86
C GLY A 122 -24.87 64.66 5.60
N THR A 123 -23.86 63.79 5.62
CA THR A 123 -22.97 63.54 4.47
C THR A 123 -22.50 62.09 4.38
N SER A 124 -22.55 61.51 3.17
CA SER A 124 -22.16 60.11 2.91
C SER A 124 -20.67 59.91 2.62
N THR A 125 -19.88 60.99 2.56
CA THR A 125 -18.44 60.95 2.24
C THR A 125 -17.59 61.73 3.27
N PRO A 126 -17.58 61.30 4.56
CA PRO A 126 -16.85 62.01 5.60
C PRO A 126 -15.34 62.01 5.32
N MET A 127 -14.73 63.20 5.18
CA MET A 127 -13.28 63.33 4.97
C MET A 127 -12.48 63.14 6.27
N SER A 128 -13.11 63.38 7.42
CA SER A 128 -12.54 63.28 8.78
C SER A 128 -13.27 62.25 9.62
N ARG A 129 -12.65 61.78 10.73
CA ARG A 129 -13.23 60.72 11.60
C ARG A 129 -14.62 61.07 12.15
N LEU A 130 -14.94 62.36 12.29
CA LEU A 130 -16.30 62.87 12.49
C LEU A 130 -16.49 64.07 11.55
N SER A 131 -17.50 64.04 10.67
CA SER A 131 -17.86 65.11 9.74
C SER A 131 -19.33 65.46 9.91
N VAL A 132 -19.67 66.74 10.08
CA VAL A 132 -21.05 67.23 10.20
C VAL A 132 -21.29 68.24 9.08
N GLN A 133 -22.30 68.00 8.24
CA GLN A 133 -22.61 68.80 7.05
C GLN A 133 -24.10 69.12 7.02
N GLY A 134 -24.46 70.40 6.93
CA GLY A 134 -25.85 70.85 6.87
C GLY A 134 -26.44 70.81 5.46
N SER A 135 -27.77 70.75 5.38
CA SER A 135 -28.51 70.99 4.14
C SER A 135 -28.70 72.48 3.92
N SER A 136 -28.45 72.96 2.70
CA SER A 136 -28.25 74.36 2.32
C SER A 136 -29.51 75.27 2.33
N SER A 137 -30.40 75.14 3.31
CA SER A 137 -31.71 75.80 3.29
C SER A 137 -31.92 76.93 4.31
N SER A 138 -31.01 77.15 5.27
CA SER A 138 -31.05 78.33 6.16
C SER A 138 -29.71 78.55 6.85
N PRO A 139 -29.03 79.71 6.67
CA PRO A 139 -27.77 80.01 7.37
C PRO A 139 -27.93 80.17 8.89
N ASP A 140 -29.18 80.32 9.36
CA ASP A 140 -29.52 80.53 10.76
C ASP A 140 -29.81 79.22 11.52
N ASP A 141 -29.83 78.07 10.84
CA ASP A 141 -29.93 76.76 11.49
C ASP A 141 -28.53 76.25 11.86
N PRO A 142 -28.30 75.82 13.11
CA PRO A 142 -26.99 75.36 13.52
C PRO A 142 -26.65 74.02 12.87
N LEU A 143 -25.47 73.95 12.26
CA LEU A 143 -24.85 72.71 11.77
C LEU A 143 -24.56 71.75 12.93
N PHE A 144 -24.20 72.30 14.10
CA PHE A 144 -23.99 71.57 15.34
C PHE A 144 -24.31 72.49 16.51
N ASP A 145 -25.22 72.09 17.40
CA ASP A 145 -25.47 72.81 18.66
C ASP A 145 -25.37 71.90 19.90
N VAL A 146 -24.93 72.50 21.00
CA VAL A 146 -24.91 71.92 22.35
C VAL A 146 -25.87 72.75 23.17
N LYS A 147 -26.89 72.11 23.73
CA LYS A 147 -27.92 72.75 24.56
C LYS A 147 -27.76 72.38 26.03
N ASN A 148 -28.14 73.28 26.93
CA ASN A 148 -28.26 72.96 28.35
C ASN A 148 -29.53 72.12 28.62
N SER A 149 -29.74 71.67 29.86
CA SER A 149 -30.92 70.87 30.25
C SER A 149 -32.26 71.60 30.14
N LYS A 150 -32.27 72.92 29.96
CA LYS A 150 -33.47 73.75 29.72
C LYS A 150 -33.77 73.94 28.22
N GLY A 151 -32.89 73.47 27.34
CA GLY A 151 -33.04 73.57 25.88
C GLY A 151 -32.36 74.78 25.25
N ASP A 152 -31.63 75.61 26.01
CA ASP A 152 -30.93 76.77 25.47
C ASP A 152 -29.60 76.37 24.83
N VAL A 153 -29.29 76.90 23.65
CA VAL A 153 -28.02 76.67 22.93
C VAL A 153 -26.88 77.38 23.67
N ILE A 154 -25.91 76.62 24.17
CA ILE A 154 -24.71 77.14 24.86
C ILE A 154 -23.45 77.14 23.96
N PHE A 155 -23.44 76.32 22.91
CA PHE A 155 -22.42 76.35 21.86
C PHE A 155 -23.07 75.93 20.55
N ALA A 156 -22.96 76.73 19.49
CA ALA A 156 -23.45 76.36 18.18
C ALA A 156 -22.51 76.79 17.06
N VAL A 157 -22.37 75.93 16.06
CA VAL A 157 -21.68 76.21 14.79
C VAL A 157 -22.75 76.37 13.74
N TYR A 158 -22.78 77.52 13.09
CA TYR A 158 -23.61 77.85 11.94
C TYR A 158 -22.75 77.85 10.67
N GLU A 159 -23.37 77.99 9.51
CA GLU A 159 -22.64 78.02 8.24
C GLU A 159 -21.65 79.20 8.15
N ASN A 160 -21.99 80.34 8.76
CA ASN A 160 -21.21 81.57 8.67
C ASN A 160 -20.50 81.99 9.97
N GLU A 161 -20.82 81.38 11.12
CA GLU A 161 -20.25 81.79 12.40
C GLU A 161 -20.28 80.68 13.46
N VAL A 162 -19.50 80.88 14.54
CA VAL A 162 -19.55 80.05 15.75
C VAL A 162 -20.05 80.92 16.90
N ARG A 163 -21.19 80.56 17.50
CA ARG A 163 -21.75 81.23 18.68
C ARG A 163 -21.47 80.41 19.94
N VAL A 164 -20.98 81.06 20.99
CA VAL A 164 -20.85 80.48 22.33
C VAL A 164 -21.67 81.34 23.28
N ASN A 165 -22.77 80.80 23.79
CA ASN A 165 -23.72 81.56 24.62
C ASN A 165 -23.61 81.08 26.07
N PHE A 166 -23.53 82.03 27.00
CA PHE A 166 -23.59 81.76 28.43
C PHE A 166 -24.87 82.40 28.98
N VAL A 167 -25.74 81.58 29.60
CA VAL A 167 -26.92 82.10 30.28
C VAL A 167 -26.49 82.58 31.67
N GLU A 168 -26.52 83.89 31.89
CA GLU A 168 -26.18 84.51 33.19
C GLU A 168 -27.28 84.20 34.22
N ASP A 169 -26.93 83.49 35.30
CA ASP A 169 -27.71 83.51 36.54
C ASP A 169 -27.05 84.50 37.52
N SER A 170 -27.89 85.24 38.24
CA SER A 170 -27.63 86.56 38.83
C SER A 170 -26.74 86.58 40.09
N ALA A 171 -25.76 85.67 40.21
CA ALA A 171 -24.77 85.68 41.28
C ALA A 171 -23.36 85.42 40.75
N LYS A 172 -22.50 86.45 40.85
CA LYS A 172 -21.15 86.58 40.26
C LYS A 172 -20.25 85.34 40.40
N ALA A 173 -19.53 85.02 39.31
CA ALA A 173 -18.12 84.64 39.38
C ALA A 173 -17.33 85.15 38.15
N GLN A 174 -16.22 85.82 38.45
CA GLN A 174 -15.21 86.30 37.52
C GLN A 174 -14.54 85.14 36.75
N LYS A 175 -14.36 85.38 35.45
CA LYS A 175 -13.49 84.69 34.48
C LYS A 175 -14.09 83.46 33.78
N GLY A 176 -14.46 83.66 32.52
CA GLY A 176 -14.57 82.63 31.50
C GLY A 176 -15.13 83.22 30.20
N GLY A 177 -14.35 83.24 29.12
CA GLY A 177 -14.79 83.63 27.78
C GLY A 177 -14.34 85.03 27.34
N PHE A 178 -13.69 85.10 26.18
CA PHE A 178 -13.12 86.30 25.57
C PHE A 178 -14.16 87.42 25.36
N ALA A 179 -14.09 88.50 26.15
CA ALA A 179 -14.79 89.76 25.87
C ALA A 179 -13.86 90.93 26.19
N VAL A 180 -13.61 91.79 25.20
CA VAL A 180 -12.95 93.08 25.37
C VAL A 180 -14.03 94.15 25.32
N GLY A 181 -14.58 94.50 26.48
CA GLY A 181 -15.53 95.61 26.64
C GLY A 181 -14.89 96.73 27.46
N GLY A 182 -14.92 97.96 26.92
CA GLY A 182 -14.55 99.17 27.65
C GLY A 182 -15.70 99.68 28.52
N LEU A 183 -15.41 100.05 29.76
CA LEU A 183 -16.34 100.69 30.70
C LEU A 183 -16.40 102.21 30.47
N THR A 184 -17.02 102.70 29.39
CA THR A 184 -17.49 104.11 29.32
C THR A 184 -18.71 104.25 28.41
N SER A 185 -19.60 105.18 28.76
CA SER A 185 -20.94 105.40 28.19
C SER A 185 -20.98 106.16 26.85
N GLY A 186 -19.90 106.13 26.06
CA GLY A 186 -19.82 106.84 24.79
C GLY A 186 -19.78 105.88 23.60
N LYS A 187 -20.82 105.89 22.75
CA LYS A 187 -20.83 105.18 21.47
C LYS A 187 -19.92 105.93 20.48
N ALA A 188 -18.85 105.30 20.02
CA ALA A 188 -18.06 105.72 18.86
C ALA A 188 -18.04 104.59 17.81
N ASP A 189 -17.86 104.97 16.55
CA ASP A 189 -18.09 104.16 15.36
C ASP A 189 -17.32 102.82 15.32
N PRO A 190 -17.87 101.77 14.68
CA PRO A 190 -17.29 100.44 14.68
C PRO A 190 -15.91 100.45 14.02
N THR A 191 -14.90 100.05 14.79
CA THR A 191 -13.51 99.93 14.35
C THR A 191 -13.13 98.44 14.31
N ASP A 192 -12.60 97.96 13.18
CA ASP A 192 -12.20 96.55 13.00
C ASP A 192 -10.88 96.25 13.73
N TYR A 193 -10.95 95.56 14.87
CA TYR A 193 -9.78 95.24 15.71
C TYR A 193 -9.11 93.90 15.38
N MET A 194 -9.72 93.07 14.52
CA MET A 194 -9.14 91.81 14.08
C MET A 194 -9.63 91.43 12.69
N ARG A 195 -8.70 91.21 11.76
CA ARG A 195 -9.00 90.68 10.42
C ARG A 195 -8.21 89.39 10.20
N ILE A 196 -8.92 88.32 9.86
CA ILE A 196 -8.35 87.05 9.46
C ILE A 196 -8.55 86.88 7.95
N THR A 197 -7.47 86.56 7.26
CA THR A 197 -7.45 86.12 5.87
C THR A 197 -6.61 84.83 5.79
N PRO A 198 -6.71 84.02 4.72
CA PRO A 198 -5.94 82.79 4.60
C PRO A 198 -4.42 82.98 4.78
N ASP A 199 -3.93 84.17 4.45
CA ASP A 199 -2.50 84.49 4.42
C ASP A 199 -2.01 85.23 5.68
N SER A 200 -2.91 85.75 6.53
CA SER A 200 -2.52 86.38 7.80
C SER A 200 -3.70 86.61 8.76
N VAL A 201 -3.39 86.54 10.06
CA VAL A 201 -4.18 87.15 11.14
C VAL A 201 -3.53 88.49 11.51
N ARG A 202 -4.28 89.58 11.40
CA ARG A 202 -3.82 90.92 11.81
C ARG A 202 -4.71 91.49 12.91
N PHE A 203 -4.07 92.02 13.94
CA PHE A 203 -4.69 92.81 15.00
C PHE A 203 -4.30 94.26 14.81
N TYR A 204 -5.29 95.15 14.72
CA TYR A 204 -5.06 96.59 14.69
C TYR A 204 -5.20 97.11 16.12
N ILE A 205 -4.21 97.86 16.61
CA ILE A 205 -4.28 98.54 17.91
C ILE A 205 -4.06 100.02 17.60
N ASP A 206 -4.98 100.86 18.08
CA ASP A 206 -4.91 102.31 17.94
C ASP A 206 -3.73 102.87 18.77
N ASP A 207 -2.89 103.71 18.16
CA ASP A 207 -1.65 104.26 18.73
C ASP A 207 -1.80 105.75 19.10
N SER A 208 -2.94 106.15 19.68
CA SER A 208 -3.09 107.50 20.23
C SER A 208 -2.38 107.64 21.59
N SER A 209 -1.10 108.01 21.53
CA SER A 209 -0.23 108.77 22.46
C SER A 209 -0.26 108.61 23.99
N THR A 210 -1.07 107.77 24.62
CA THR A 210 -1.02 107.56 26.08
C THR A 210 -0.97 106.08 26.42
N LYS A 211 0.26 105.57 26.55
CA LYS A 211 0.57 104.16 26.82
C LYS A 211 0.23 103.79 28.28
N ALA A 212 -0.61 102.78 28.47
CA ALA A 212 -0.75 102.07 29.74
C ALA A 212 0.17 100.84 29.77
N LEU A 213 0.72 100.58 30.96
CA LEU A 213 1.73 99.57 31.26
C LEU A 213 1.14 98.14 31.18
N LYS A 214 1.80 97.31 30.35
CA LYS A 214 1.82 95.82 30.30
C LYS A 214 0.89 95.15 29.27
N GLY A 215 1.53 94.43 28.34
CA GLY A 215 0.93 93.40 27.49
C GLY A 215 1.88 92.94 26.39
N GLY A 216 2.68 91.89 26.63
CA GLY A 216 3.58 91.26 25.64
C GLY A 216 5.03 91.17 26.10
N PHE A 217 5.60 89.96 26.07
CA PHE A 217 6.89 89.55 26.65
C PHE A 217 8.06 90.51 26.35
N ALA A 218 8.47 91.31 27.36
CA ALA A 218 9.72 92.05 27.37
C ALA A 218 10.47 91.76 28.68
N VAL A 219 11.66 91.15 28.58
CA VAL A 219 12.63 91.12 29.68
C VAL A 219 13.54 92.33 29.48
N GLY A 220 13.31 93.40 30.25
CA GLY A 220 14.15 94.60 30.27
C GLY A 220 14.68 94.85 31.68
N GLY A 221 16.01 94.85 31.83
CA GLY A 221 16.69 95.32 33.05
C GLY A 221 16.92 96.83 33.01
N LEU A 222 16.72 97.49 34.14
CA LEU A 222 16.99 98.91 34.36
C LEU A 222 18.49 99.17 34.49
N THR A 223 19.19 99.60 33.43
CA THR A 223 20.42 100.42 33.57
C THR A 223 20.62 101.35 32.35
N SER A 224 21.07 102.56 32.62
CA SER A 224 21.28 103.68 31.69
C SER A 224 22.62 103.61 30.93
N GLY A 225 22.90 102.48 30.28
CA GLY A 225 24.11 102.29 29.47
C GLY A 225 23.78 101.72 28.09
N LYS A 226 24.05 102.50 27.02
CA LYS A 226 23.84 102.09 25.62
C LYS A 226 24.62 100.80 25.31
N ALA A 227 23.93 99.72 24.94
CA ALA A 227 24.50 98.53 24.33
C ALA A 227 23.67 98.08 23.11
N VAL A 228 24.37 97.52 22.12
CA VAL A 228 23.89 97.09 20.81
C VAL A 228 22.72 96.09 20.93
N ALA A 229 21.70 96.25 20.07
CA ALA A 229 20.53 95.38 20.02
C ALA A 229 20.92 93.91 19.76
N ASN A 230 20.59 93.02 20.68
CA ASN A 230 20.82 91.58 20.56
C ASN A 230 19.49 90.86 20.31
N LYS A 231 19.42 90.06 19.24
CA LYS A 231 18.25 89.28 18.85
C LYS A 231 18.34 87.89 19.49
N TYR A 232 17.46 87.57 20.43
CA TYR A 232 17.47 86.29 21.17
C TYR A 232 16.48 85.26 20.66
N PHE A 233 15.51 85.65 19.82
CA PHE A 233 14.67 84.73 19.07
C PHE A 233 14.32 85.37 17.73
N ILE A 234 14.58 84.64 16.65
CA ILE A 234 14.26 85.05 15.28
C ILE A 234 13.47 83.91 14.63
N LEU A 235 12.32 84.24 14.06
CA LEU A 235 11.46 83.31 13.33
C LEU A 235 11.18 83.91 11.95
N ASN A 236 11.67 83.24 10.91
CA ASN A 236 11.44 83.60 9.52
C ASN A 236 10.85 82.39 8.77
N SER A 237 10.36 82.59 7.55
CA SER A 237 9.80 81.53 6.68
C SER A 237 10.68 80.29 6.56
N ASP A 238 12.00 80.46 6.73
CA ASP A 238 12.98 79.41 6.45
C ASP A 238 13.70 78.87 7.71
N SER A 239 13.59 79.50 8.89
CA SER A 239 14.12 78.92 10.16
C SER A 239 13.67 79.66 11.43
N ALA A 240 13.63 78.93 12.55
CA ALA A 240 13.58 79.46 13.91
C ALA A 240 14.98 79.40 14.57
N ARG A 241 15.46 80.49 15.16
CA ARG A 241 16.76 80.53 15.88
C ARG A 241 16.62 81.22 17.23
N ILE A 242 17.15 80.57 18.28
CA ILE A 242 17.24 81.12 19.64
C ILE A 242 18.71 81.37 19.96
N TYR A 243 19.05 82.58 20.41
CA TYR A 243 20.37 82.90 20.94
C TYR A 243 20.28 83.01 22.47
N HIS A 244 21.36 82.66 23.18
CA HIS A 244 21.53 82.94 24.61
C HIS A 244 22.96 83.42 24.85
N LYS A 245 23.13 84.48 25.65
CA LYS A 245 24.46 84.96 26.06
C LYS A 245 24.57 84.90 27.58
N THR A 246 25.55 84.16 28.08
CA THR A 246 26.12 84.44 29.41
C THR A 246 27.64 84.35 29.35
N GLY A 247 28.29 85.38 29.89
CA GLY A 247 29.59 85.21 30.53
C GLY A 247 29.37 84.39 31.80
N ALA A 248 30.30 83.49 32.10
CA ALA A 248 30.21 82.35 33.01
C ALA A 248 29.51 81.12 32.41
N LYS A 249 30.26 80.00 32.45
CA LYS A 249 30.07 78.73 31.75
C LYS A 249 28.64 78.18 31.88
N ALA A 250 27.98 77.96 30.75
CA ALA A 250 26.72 77.22 30.70
C ALA A 250 26.97 75.70 30.60
N GLN A 251 26.43 74.93 31.54
CA GLN A 251 26.17 73.51 31.36
C GLN A 251 24.89 73.35 30.52
N LYS A 252 25.08 72.87 29.29
CA LYS A 252 24.15 72.17 28.38
C LYS A 252 22.83 72.88 27.99
N GLY A 253 22.73 73.20 26.69
CA GLY A 253 21.47 73.47 25.98
C GLY A 253 21.70 74.08 24.60
N GLY A 254 21.82 73.26 23.55
CA GLY A 254 21.94 73.69 22.15
C GLY A 254 23.18 73.14 21.44
N PHE A 255 22.96 72.44 20.32
CA PHE A 255 23.95 71.75 19.50
C PHE A 255 24.95 72.74 18.89
N ALA A 256 26.20 72.76 19.36
CA ALA A 256 27.29 73.52 18.74
C ALA A 256 28.47 72.59 18.47
N VAL A 257 28.81 72.39 17.19
CA VAL A 257 30.08 71.80 16.76
C VAL A 257 30.98 72.96 16.35
N GLY A 258 31.96 73.30 17.19
CA GLY A 258 32.97 74.32 16.91
C GLY A 258 34.32 73.68 16.63
N GLY A 259 34.89 73.95 15.45
CA GLY A 259 36.30 73.69 15.16
C GLY A 259 37.19 74.78 15.76
N LEU A 260 38.24 74.39 16.46
CA LEU A 260 39.28 75.28 17.03
C LEU A 260 40.42 75.47 16.02
N THR A 261 40.22 76.16 14.89
CA THR A 261 41.35 76.71 14.12
C THR A 261 40.96 78.02 13.41
N GLY A 262 41.89 78.98 13.38
CA GLY A 262 41.68 80.36 12.92
C GLY A 262 41.72 80.54 11.39
N GLY A 263 40.99 79.75 10.62
CA GLY A 263 40.91 79.90 9.16
C GLY A 263 39.48 79.66 8.65
N LYS A 264 38.92 80.63 7.92
CA LYS A 264 37.59 80.50 7.30
C LYS A 264 37.68 79.56 6.10
N SER A 265 37.22 78.31 6.22
CA SER A 265 36.87 77.47 5.06
C SER A 265 35.38 77.59 4.72
N VAL A 266 35.04 77.16 3.51
CA VAL A 266 33.69 77.22 2.90
C VAL A 266 32.65 76.53 3.80
N PRO A 267 31.39 77.01 3.89
CA PRO A 267 30.36 76.35 4.69
C PRO A 267 30.09 74.94 4.16
N GLU A 268 30.50 73.92 4.92
CA GLU A 268 30.14 72.53 4.65
C GLU A 268 28.98 72.12 5.56
N ASN A 269 27.92 71.57 4.96
CA ASN A 269 26.75 71.08 5.70
C ASN A 269 27.09 69.73 6.34
N TYR A 270 27.34 69.69 7.65
CA TYR A 270 27.67 68.44 8.35
C TYR A 270 26.43 67.69 8.89
N LEU A 271 25.28 68.35 9.03
CA LEU A 271 24.01 67.73 9.43
C LEU A 271 22.85 68.51 8.81
N THR A 272 21.98 67.83 8.08
CA THR A 272 20.74 68.39 7.51
C THR A 272 19.57 67.61 8.10
N VAL A 273 18.56 68.30 8.61
CA VAL A 273 17.32 67.68 9.14
C VAL A 273 16.14 68.32 8.43
N GLU A 274 15.43 67.52 7.65
CA GLU A 274 14.20 67.86 6.94
C GLU A 274 13.01 67.20 7.67
N ARG A 275 11.78 67.50 7.25
CA ARG A 275 10.56 66.98 7.90
C ARG A 275 10.45 65.44 7.79
N ASP A 276 11.21 64.86 6.88
CA ASP A 276 11.14 63.49 6.38
C ASP A 276 12.51 62.76 6.40
N SER A 277 13.64 63.42 6.69
CA SER A 277 14.93 62.73 6.91
C SER A 277 15.95 63.54 7.72
N SER A 278 16.97 62.87 8.27
CA SER A 278 18.18 63.48 8.84
C SER A 278 19.44 62.89 8.21
N ARG A 279 20.33 63.71 7.65
CA ARG A 279 21.54 63.30 6.90
C ARG A 279 22.79 63.96 7.49
N ILE A 280 23.87 63.20 7.72
CA ILE A 280 25.17 63.68 8.22
C ILE A 280 26.24 63.50 7.12
N TYR A 281 27.03 64.54 6.87
CA TYR A 281 28.16 64.50 5.92
C TYR A 281 29.48 64.57 6.69
N VAL A 282 30.54 63.89 6.23
CA VAL A 282 31.90 64.01 6.78
C VAL A 282 32.91 64.23 5.66
N ASN A 283 33.78 65.23 5.81
CA ASN A 283 34.88 65.51 4.89
C ASN A 283 36.20 64.98 5.49
N ASN A 284 36.87 64.06 4.78
CA ASN A 284 38.11 63.45 5.23
C ASN A 284 39.33 64.23 4.71
N SER A 285 39.96 65.01 5.59
CA SER A 285 41.42 65.11 5.59
C SER A 285 41.91 65.41 7.01
N THR A 286 42.79 64.55 7.52
CA THR A 286 43.43 64.54 8.85
C THR A 286 42.62 64.01 10.06
N LYS A 287 43.09 62.86 10.57
CA LYS A 287 42.53 62.06 11.66
C LYS A 287 42.51 62.82 13.01
N GLY A 288 41.33 63.14 13.51
CA GLY A 288 41.11 63.52 14.92
C GLY A 288 40.65 62.31 15.74
N LEU A 289 41.28 62.08 16.89
CA LEU A 289 40.86 61.07 17.86
C LEU A 289 39.44 61.42 18.38
N LYS A 290 38.47 60.54 18.08
CA LYS A 290 37.06 60.52 18.54
C LYS A 290 36.08 61.37 17.70
N GLY A 291 35.43 60.72 16.73
CA GLY A 291 34.21 61.19 16.05
C GLY A 291 33.11 60.13 16.11
N GLY A 292 32.11 60.35 16.95
CA GLY A 292 30.90 59.52 17.12
C GLY A 292 30.06 60.04 18.30
N PHE A 293 28.73 59.98 18.20
CA PHE A 293 27.76 60.45 19.21
C PHE A 293 28.18 60.11 20.65
N ALA A 294 28.63 61.10 21.43
CA ALA A 294 28.95 60.91 22.84
C ALA A 294 27.72 61.25 23.72
N VAL A 295 27.10 60.23 24.30
CA VAL A 295 26.04 60.40 25.32
C VAL A 295 26.70 60.64 26.67
N GLY A 296 26.79 61.91 27.10
CA GLY A 296 27.36 62.27 28.40
C GLY A 296 26.33 62.19 29.52
N GLY A 297 26.55 61.30 30.50
CA GLY A 297 25.74 61.16 31.72
C GLY A 297 25.58 62.47 32.52
N LEU A 298 24.52 62.56 33.33
CA LEU A 298 24.13 63.73 34.12
C LEU A 298 24.79 63.79 35.52
N THR A 299 25.72 62.90 35.85
CA THR A 299 26.40 62.88 37.15
C THR A 299 27.84 63.41 37.06
N SER A 300 28.33 63.96 38.16
CA SER A 300 29.66 64.59 38.29
C SER A 300 30.85 63.63 38.20
N GLY A 301 30.61 62.32 38.03
CA GLY A 301 31.62 61.32 37.73
C GLY A 301 31.64 61.02 36.23
N LYS A 302 32.79 61.23 35.56
CA LYS A 302 33.01 60.66 34.23
C LYS A 302 33.07 59.14 34.38
N ALA A 303 31.93 58.46 34.22
CA ALA A 303 31.93 57.03 33.95
C ALA A 303 32.84 56.77 32.72
N GLY A 304 33.47 55.58 32.69
CA GLY A 304 34.39 55.18 31.62
C GLY A 304 33.82 55.42 30.21
N SER A 305 34.68 55.51 29.19
CA SER A 305 34.24 55.79 27.82
C SER A 305 33.25 54.72 27.32
N VAL A 306 31.94 55.00 27.37
CA VAL A 306 30.90 54.15 26.79
C VAL A 306 30.71 54.55 25.33
N ARG A 307 30.99 53.62 24.42
CA ARG A 307 30.87 53.82 22.97
C ARG A 307 29.48 53.37 22.53
N PHE A 308 28.60 54.32 22.25
CA PHE A 308 27.25 54.04 21.75
C PHE A 308 27.15 54.06 20.21
N LEU A 309 28.08 54.76 19.55
CA LEU A 309 28.13 54.86 18.09
C LEU A 309 29.59 55.03 17.64
N SER A 310 30.03 54.17 16.73
CA SER A 310 31.36 54.19 16.10
C SER A 310 31.24 53.77 14.65
N LEU A 311 31.22 54.75 13.76
CA LEU A 311 31.12 54.54 12.32
C LEU A 311 32.45 54.94 11.68
N THR A 312 33.17 53.95 11.16
CA THR A 312 34.44 54.11 10.44
C THR A 312 34.30 53.44 9.07
N PRO A 313 35.16 53.78 8.09
CA PRO A 313 35.15 53.08 6.80
C PRO A 313 35.30 51.56 6.93
N ASP A 314 36.01 51.12 7.98
CA ASP A 314 36.26 49.72 8.23
C ASP A 314 35.14 49.07 9.07
N ASN A 315 34.49 49.76 10.02
CA ASN A 315 33.51 49.14 10.91
C ASN A 315 32.36 50.08 11.30
N TYR A 316 31.15 49.52 11.39
CA TYR A 316 29.89 50.19 11.73
C TYR A 316 29.33 49.63 13.04
N PHE A 317 29.56 50.28 14.18
CA PHE A 317 29.09 49.83 15.49
C PHE A 317 28.07 50.79 16.08
N ILE A 318 26.88 50.28 16.41
CA ILE A 318 25.73 51.02 16.91
C ILE A 318 25.14 50.29 18.12
N GLY A 319 25.04 50.94 19.27
CA GLY A 319 24.56 50.35 20.51
C GLY A 319 25.63 50.31 21.60
N ASP A 320 25.18 50.21 22.85
CA ASP A 320 26.06 50.20 24.02
C ASP A 320 27.05 49.04 23.95
N SER A 321 28.35 49.37 23.95
CA SER A 321 29.46 48.41 23.96
C SER A 321 29.49 47.47 22.74
N ALA A 322 28.81 47.82 21.64
CA ALA A 322 28.90 47.07 20.39
C ALA A 322 30.35 47.12 19.86
N GLY A 323 30.93 45.95 19.56
CA GLY A 323 32.31 45.80 19.01
C GLY A 323 33.44 46.30 19.90
N LEU A 324 33.23 46.49 21.22
CA LEU A 324 34.13 47.26 22.09
C LEU A 324 35.58 46.77 22.06
N ASN A 325 35.78 45.46 22.00
CA ASN A 325 37.11 44.84 22.05
C ASN A 325 37.76 44.67 20.66
N THR A 326 37.17 45.23 19.59
CA THR A 326 37.70 45.08 18.23
C THR A 326 38.99 45.90 18.06
N THR A 327 40.08 45.19 17.79
CA THR A 327 41.43 45.77 17.64
C THR A 327 41.89 45.78 16.19
N THR A 328 41.80 44.64 15.49
CA THR A 328 42.28 44.47 14.11
C THR A 328 41.20 44.01 13.13
N GLY A 329 40.03 43.58 13.64
CA GLY A 329 38.91 43.17 12.82
C GLY A 329 38.34 44.31 11.97
N ILE A 330 38.06 44.05 10.70
CA ILE A 330 37.56 45.03 9.72
C ILE A 330 36.31 44.52 8.99
N TYR A 331 35.59 45.44 8.37
CA TYR A 331 34.35 45.25 7.61
C TYR A 331 33.18 44.68 8.41
N ASN A 332 33.11 44.99 9.71
CA ASN A 332 32.03 44.54 10.58
C ASN A 332 30.88 45.56 10.69
N SER A 333 29.65 45.07 10.83
CA SER A 333 28.45 45.86 11.09
C SER A 333 27.70 45.32 12.30
N PHE A 334 27.87 45.95 13.48
CA PHE A 334 27.25 45.54 14.73
C PHE A 334 26.20 46.55 15.20
N ILE A 335 24.98 46.07 15.48
CA ILE A 335 23.84 46.89 15.90
C ILE A 335 23.13 46.22 17.08
N GLY A 336 23.19 46.82 18.27
CA GLY A 336 22.54 46.32 19.48
C GLY A 336 23.43 46.40 20.72
N HIS A 337 22.82 46.31 21.91
CA HIS A 337 23.58 46.28 23.17
C HIS A 337 24.48 45.04 23.21
N GLN A 338 25.79 45.27 23.35
CA GLN A 338 26.85 44.26 23.41
C GLN A 338 26.91 43.34 22.18
N ALA A 339 26.44 43.80 21.01
CA ALA A 339 26.63 43.05 19.77
C ALA A 339 28.13 42.97 19.42
N GLY A 340 28.68 41.76 19.26
CA GLY A 340 30.10 41.54 18.97
C GLY A 340 31.07 42.08 20.02
N LEU A 341 30.68 42.13 21.31
CA LEU A 341 31.48 42.77 22.37
C LEU A 341 32.93 42.28 22.41
N GLU A 342 33.13 40.97 22.37
CA GLU A 342 34.43 40.29 22.50
C GLU A 342 35.16 40.09 21.17
N ASN A 343 34.66 40.65 20.06
CA ASN A 343 35.31 40.56 18.75
C ASN A 343 36.65 41.28 18.79
N ILE A 344 37.76 40.57 18.54
CA ILE A 344 39.14 41.11 18.55
C ILE A 344 39.63 41.35 17.11
N ASP A 345 39.74 40.28 16.32
CA ASP A 345 40.28 40.23 14.95
C ASP A 345 39.27 39.67 13.92
N GLY A 346 38.08 39.23 14.38
CA GLY A 346 36.99 38.82 13.52
C GLY A 346 36.56 39.92 12.54
N SER A 347 36.36 39.53 11.28
CA SER A 347 36.17 40.46 10.15
C SER A 347 34.98 40.06 9.28
N LYS A 348 34.39 41.03 8.57
CA LYS A 348 33.26 40.85 7.65
C LYS A 348 31.98 40.28 8.29
N ASN A 349 31.75 40.56 9.57
CA ASN A 349 30.59 40.06 10.30
C ASN A 349 29.43 41.07 10.36
N ILE A 350 28.18 40.59 10.34
CA ILE A 350 26.96 41.39 10.55
C ILE A 350 26.25 40.88 11.80
N PHE A 351 26.28 41.63 12.90
CA PHE A 351 25.61 41.26 14.15
C PHE A 351 24.52 42.26 14.51
N ILE A 352 23.25 41.83 14.56
CA ILE A 352 22.11 42.71 14.79
C ILE A 352 21.21 42.11 15.88
N GLY A 353 21.17 42.73 17.06
CA GLY A 353 20.35 42.30 18.18
C GLY A 353 21.05 42.41 19.53
N TYR A 354 20.30 42.24 20.61
CA TYR A 354 20.85 42.20 21.97
C TYR A 354 21.82 41.03 22.11
N ARG A 355 23.10 41.30 22.37
CA ARG A 355 24.17 40.30 22.54
C ARG A 355 24.35 39.34 21.34
N ALA A 356 23.98 39.76 20.14
CA ALA A 356 24.29 38.99 18.93
C ALA A 356 25.81 38.88 18.76
N GLY A 357 26.35 37.67 18.61
CA GLY A 357 27.79 37.42 18.48
C GLY A 357 28.64 37.88 19.67
N LEU A 358 28.08 37.98 20.88
CA LEU A 358 28.74 38.55 22.07
C LEU A 358 30.18 38.04 22.26
N ASN A 359 30.38 36.72 22.23
CA ASN A 359 31.66 36.06 22.48
C ASN A 359 32.42 35.66 21.19
N ASN A 360 32.04 36.20 20.02
CA ASN A 360 32.79 35.97 18.79
C ASN A 360 34.16 36.64 18.92
N ILE A 361 35.26 35.90 19.05
CA ILE A 361 36.61 36.47 19.22
C ILE A 361 37.23 36.75 17.85
N ASN A 362 37.32 35.71 17.01
CA ASN A 362 38.04 35.73 15.73
C ASN A 362 37.22 35.24 14.53
N GLY A 363 35.95 34.84 14.73
CA GLY A 363 35.09 34.35 13.67
C GLY A 363 34.84 35.39 12.59
N GLN A 364 34.73 34.94 11.34
CA GLN A 364 34.67 35.78 10.15
C GLN A 364 33.48 35.43 9.25
N GLU A 365 33.02 36.42 8.47
CA GLU A 365 32.00 36.24 7.44
C GLU A 365 30.68 35.65 7.98
N ASN A 366 30.32 36.02 9.22
CA ASN A 366 29.09 35.58 9.87
C ASN A 366 27.97 36.62 9.82
N ILE A 367 26.72 36.18 9.72
CA ILE A 367 25.50 37.01 9.83
C ILE A 367 24.69 36.52 11.02
N PHE A 368 24.70 37.25 12.14
CA PHE A 368 23.89 36.94 13.32
C PHE A 368 22.82 38.01 13.55
N MET A 369 21.54 37.64 13.49
CA MET A 369 20.42 38.54 13.70
C MET A 369 19.43 37.95 14.70
N GLY A 370 19.17 38.65 15.80
CA GLY A 370 18.23 38.25 16.83
C GLY A 370 18.80 38.37 18.25
N PHE A 371 17.94 38.17 19.24
CA PHE A 371 18.35 38.17 20.64
C PHE A 371 19.29 36.99 20.91
N LYS A 372 20.54 37.28 21.30
CA LYS A 372 21.61 36.30 21.58
C LYS A 372 21.92 35.30 20.45
N ALA A 373 21.66 35.65 19.19
CA ALA A 373 22.09 34.81 18.07
C ALA A 373 23.63 34.67 18.08
N GLY A 374 24.15 33.44 18.06
CA GLY A 374 25.60 33.15 18.13
C GLY A 374 26.31 33.72 19.37
N SER A 375 25.61 33.93 20.51
CA SER A 375 26.17 34.69 21.63
C SER A 375 27.39 34.03 22.30
N THR A 376 27.52 32.70 22.30
CA THR A 376 28.65 32.00 22.93
C THR A 376 29.61 31.36 21.91
N SER A 377 29.39 31.60 20.61
CA SER A 377 30.22 31.13 19.51
C SER A 377 31.64 31.71 19.57
N GLN A 378 32.65 30.89 19.87
CA GLN A 378 34.03 31.40 20.04
C GLN A 378 34.87 31.39 18.75
N PHE A 379 34.58 30.54 17.74
CA PHE A 379 35.53 30.26 16.64
C PHE A 379 34.92 29.85 15.27
N GLY A 380 33.65 30.15 14.99
CA GLY A 380 32.97 29.74 13.74
C GLY A 380 33.03 30.78 12.62
N ASN A 381 33.20 30.34 11.36
CA ASN A 381 33.18 31.17 10.16
C ASN A 381 32.00 30.81 9.24
N TRP A 382 31.64 31.72 8.33
CA TRP A 382 30.65 31.48 7.26
C TRP A 382 29.26 31.05 7.75
N ASN A 383 28.85 31.51 8.93
CA ASN A 383 27.57 31.14 9.51
C ASN A 383 26.49 32.20 9.27
N THR A 384 25.25 31.77 9.04
CA THR A 384 24.05 32.64 8.99
C THR A 384 23.06 32.23 10.07
N PHE A 385 22.96 33.00 11.15
CA PHE A 385 22.03 32.78 12.26
C PHE A 385 20.96 33.87 12.33
N LEU A 386 19.70 33.52 12.15
CA LEU A 386 18.56 34.45 12.16
C LEU A 386 17.48 33.94 13.11
N GLY A 387 17.31 34.57 14.27
CA GLY A 387 16.28 34.22 15.25
C GLY A 387 16.71 34.41 16.71
N PHE A 388 15.76 34.25 17.63
CA PHE A 388 16.05 34.24 19.07
C PHE A 388 16.91 33.02 19.40
N GLU A 389 18.11 33.24 19.94
CA GLU A 389 19.08 32.20 20.33
C GLU A 389 19.43 31.20 19.22
N ALA A 390 19.30 31.60 17.95
CA ALA A 390 19.77 30.79 16.82
C ALA A 390 21.30 30.63 16.92
N GLY A 391 21.78 29.39 16.87
CA GLY A 391 23.20 29.06 17.00
C GLY A 391 23.85 29.50 18.31
N LEU A 392 23.09 29.64 19.41
CA LEU A 392 23.57 30.23 20.67
C LEU A 392 24.96 29.73 21.08
N ASN A 393 25.14 28.41 21.14
CA ASN A 393 26.35 27.69 21.52
C ASN A 393 27.20 27.19 20.35
N ASN A 394 26.82 27.52 19.10
CA ASN A 394 27.49 27.05 17.89
C ASN A 394 28.98 27.39 17.90
N THR A 395 29.85 26.39 17.83
CA THR A 395 31.29 26.56 17.60
C THR A 395 31.72 26.16 16.19
N GLY A 396 30.81 25.59 15.38
CA GLY A 396 31.04 25.14 14.00
C GLY A 396 31.06 26.26 12.95
N SER A 397 31.48 25.92 11.73
CA SER A 397 31.50 26.84 10.56
C SER A 397 30.50 26.37 9.48
N ASP A 398 30.26 27.19 8.46
CA ASP A 398 29.44 26.83 7.29
C ASP A 398 27.99 26.42 7.62
N ASN A 399 27.38 27.01 8.65
CA ASN A 399 26.03 26.67 9.08
C ASN A 399 25.00 27.77 8.75
N THR A 400 23.81 27.37 8.32
CA THR A 400 22.65 28.27 8.15
C THR A 400 21.55 27.90 9.15
N PHE A 401 21.37 28.68 10.21
CA PHE A 401 20.34 28.48 11.23
C PHE A 401 19.31 29.61 11.22
N ILE A 402 18.05 29.30 10.93
CA ILE A 402 16.98 30.29 10.81
C ILE A 402 15.76 29.82 11.62
N GLY A 403 15.41 30.54 12.68
CA GLY A 403 14.26 30.24 13.54
C GLY A 403 14.55 30.42 15.03
N TYR A 404 13.49 30.32 15.84
CA TYR A 404 13.60 30.32 17.30
C TYR A 404 14.43 29.10 17.75
N GLN A 405 15.60 29.33 18.37
CA GLN A 405 16.51 28.29 18.88
C GLN A 405 16.98 27.26 17.83
N ALA A 406 16.99 27.60 16.54
CA ALA A 406 17.58 26.73 15.52
C ALA A 406 19.09 26.53 15.78
N GLY A 407 19.54 25.26 15.83
CA GLY A 407 20.94 24.92 16.09
C GLY A 407 21.52 25.41 17.42
N ARG A 408 20.68 25.63 18.44
CA ARG A 408 21.06 26.30 19.70
C ARG A 408 22.29 25.68 20.37
N ASP A 409 22.37 24.36 20.47
CA ASP A 409 23.41 23.64 21.22
C ASP A 409 24.47 22.95 20.33
N HIS A 410 24.61 23.40 19.09
CA HIS A 410 25.64 22.90 18.16
C HIS A 410 27.04 23.22 18.66
N THR A 411 27.99 22.29 18.57
CA THR A 411 29.33 22.40 19.20
C THR A 411 30.49 21.76 18.40
N SER A 412 30.28 21.22 17.19
CA SER A 412 31.43 20.80 16.36
C SER A 412 31.15 20.61 14.86
N GLN A 413 32.13 20.97 14.01
CA GLN A 413 32.10 20.82 12.55
C GLN A 413 30.90 21.54 11.89
N GLY A 414 30.69 21.39 10.58
CA GLY A 414 29.93 22.38 9.80
C GLY A 414 29.04 21.82 8.69
N GLY A 415 28.53 22.74 7.87
CA GLY A 415 27.77 22.41 6.66
C GLY A 415 26.29 22.09 6.91
N ASN A 416 25.70 22.55 8.01
CA ASN A 416 24.32 22.25 8.36
C ASN A 416 23.35 23.36 7.92
N VAL A 417 22.14 23.00 7.51
CA VAL A 417 21.04 23.92 7.20
C VAL A 417 19.86 23.61 8.12
N TYR A 418 19.64 24.42 9.15
CA TYR A 418 18.53 24.27 10.09
C TYR A 418 17.55 25.45 9.95
N ILE A 419 16.34 25.19 9.48
CA ILE A 419 15.32 26.22 9.21
C ILE A 419 14.01 25.81 9.88
N GLY A 420 13.62 26.52 10.93
CA GLY A 420 12.39 26.25 11.70
C GLY A 420 12.59 26.44 13.20
N SER A 421 11.49 26.51 13.95
CA SER A 421 11.54 26.58 15.41
C SER A 421 12.16 25.30 15.98
N LYS A 422 13.23 25.43 16.74
CA LYS A 422 13.99 24.33 17.36
C LYS A 422 14.53 23.28 16.39
N ALA A 423 14.67 23.60 15.11
CA ALA A 423 15.35 22.72 14.15
C ALA A 423 16.79 22.45 14.63
N GLY A 424 17.13 21.19 14.90
CA GLY A 424 18.43 20.80 15.44
C GLY A 424 18.83 21.49 16.76
N ALA A 425 17.88 21.88 17.63
CA ALA A 425 18.22 22.70 18.80
C ALA A 425 19.17 22.02 19.79
N GLU A 426 19.07 20.70 19.96
CA GLU A 426 19.95 19.89 20.81
C GLU A 426 20.99 19.13 19.96
N ALA A 427 21.16 19.52 18.69
CA ALA A 427 22.10 18.85 17.81
C ALA A 427 23.54 19.31 18.13
N THR A 428 24.43 18.43 18.61
CA THR A 428 25.74 18.84 19.16
C THR A 428 26.89 18.70 18.16
N GLN A 429 27.15 17.52 17.62
CA GLN A 429 28.30 17.20 16.77
C GLN A 429 27.90 16.74 15.36
N GLY A 430 26.66 16.99 14.94
CA GLY A 430 26.18 16.62 13.61
C GLY A 430 26.72 17.50 12.49
N GLU A 431 26.93 16.90 11.31
CA GLU A 431 27.52 17.52 10.13
C GLU A 431 26.71 17.26 8.86
N GLN A 432 26.74 18.22 7.93
CA GLN A 432 26.14 18.09 6.60
C GLN A 432 24.65 17.72 6.62
N ASN A 433 23.92 18.15 7.65
CA ASN A 433 22.51 17.86 7.82
C ASN A 433 21.63 19.01 7.30
N VAL A 434 20.50 18.66 6.68
CA VAL A 434 19.48 19.62 6.24
C VAL A 434 18.20 19.36 7.03
N TYR A 435 17.89 20.20 8.00
CA TYR A 435 16.68 20.12 8.84
C TYR A 435 15.77 21.32 8.57
N ILE A 436 14.60 21.08 7.99
CA ILE A 436 13.66 22.15 7.64
C ILE A 436 12.29 21.80 8.24
N GLY A 437 11.85 22.54 9.23
CA GLY A 437 10.61 22.28 9.97
C GLY A 437 10.76 22.52 11.47
N GLU A 438 9.65 22.48 12.21
CA GLU A 438 9.68 22.62 13.66
C GLU A 438 10.15 21.31 14.33
N SER A 439 11.10 21.43 15.26
CA SER A 439 11.67 20.33 16.05
C SER A 439 12.22 19.16 15.23
N THR A 440 12.54 19.41 13.97
CA THR A 440 13.19 18.47 13.06
C THR A 440 14.62 18.18 13.51
N GLY A 441 15.00 16.90 13.60
CA GLY A 441 16.34 16.49 14.03
C GLY A 441 16.74 17.00 15.42
N LEU A 442 15.77 17.24 16.31
CA LEU A 442 15.96 17.93 17.58
C LEU A 442 17.14 17.38 18.40
N LYS A 443 17.27 16.06 18.52
CA LYS A 443 18.23 15.36 19.39
C LYS A 443 19.50 14.83 18.71
N THR A 444 19.88 15.33 17.52
CA THR A 444 21.02 14.78 16.77
C THR A 444 22.36 15.01 17.44
N THR A 445 22.88 14.01 18.14
CA THR A 445 24.20 14.10 18.78
C THR A 445 25.34 14.05 17.77
N THR A 446 25.48 12.98 16.98
CA THR A 446 26.61 12.77 16.04
C THR A 446 26.17 12.38 14.62
N GLY A 447 24.85 12.30 14.37
CA GLY A 447 24.31 11.97 13.06
C GLY A 447 24.75 12.95 11.96
N LYS A 448 25.03 12.42 10.77
CA LYS A 448 25.56 13.19 9.63
C LYS A 448 24.90 12.85 8.30
N ALA A 449 24.97 13.79 7.37
CA ALA A 449 24.45 13.67 6.01
C ALA A 449 22.95 13.29 5.96
N ASN A 450 22.15 13.76 6.91
CA ASN A 450 20.71 13.54 6.94
C ASN A 450 19.95 14.69 6.28
N VAL A 451 18.83 14.39 5.63
CA VAL A 451 17.89 15.37 5.06
C VAL A 451 16.52 15.14 5.69
N PHE A 452 16.13 16.00 6.62
CA PHE A 452 14.84 15.95 7.30
C PHE A 452 14.01 17.19 6.98
N ILE A 453 12.81 17.00 6.44
CA ILE A 453 11.95 18.10 5.98
C ILE A 453 10.50 17.86 6.43
N GLY A 454 10.00 18.69 7.34
CA GLY A 454 8.65 18.65 7.90
C GLY A 454 8.63 18.67 9.43
N PHE A 455 7.44 18.64 10.02
CA PHE A 455 7.25 18.75 11.47
C PHE A 455 7.74 17.48 12.18
N GLU A 456 8.67 17.62 13.13
CA GLU A 456 9.21 16.55 13.97
C GLU A 456 9.86 15.37 13.21
N CYS A 457 10.24 15.53 11.94
CA CYS A 457 11.00 14.52 11.22
C CYS A 457 12.32 14.21 11.92
N GLY A 458 12.60 12.92 12.14
CA GLY A 458 13.85 12.46 12.78
C GLY A 458 14.12 13.06 14.16
N LYS A 459 13.08 13.50 14.90
CA LYS A 459 13.22 14.24 16.17
C LYS A 459 14.16 13.56 17.18
N LEU A 460 14.08 12.24 17.32
CA LEU A 460 14.88 11.46 18.27
C LEU A 460 16.17 10.87 17.66
N ASN A 461 16.51 11.23 16.42
CA ASN A 461 17.78 10.81 15.81
C ASN A 461 18.94 11.34 16.61
N SER A 462 19.77 10.42 17.11
CA SER A 462 20.97 10.68 17.88
C SER A 462 22.22 10.50 17.00
N THR A 463 22.42 9.30 16.43
CA THR A 463 23.66 8.95 15.71
C THR A 463 23.43 8.48 14.27
N GLY A 464 22.17 8.32 13.85
CA GLY A 464 21.82 7.81 12.53
C GLY A 464 22.32 8.72 11.41
N THR A 465 22.75 8.12 10.30
CA THR A 465 23.41 8.83 9.19
C THR A 465 22.77 8.53 7.83
N LYS A 466 22.91 9.45 6.88
CA LYS A 466 22.49 9.27 5.48
C LYS A 466 20.98 8.96 5.32
N ASN A 467 20.15 9.48 6.21
CA ASN A 467 18.71 9.30 6.15
C ASN A 467 18.04 10.45 5.39
N VAL A 468 16.96 10.16 4.67
CA VAL A 468 16.09 11.15 4.02
C VAL A 468 14.68 10.98 4.59
N PHE A 469 14.25 11.88 5.47
CA PHE A 469 12.90 11.89 6.05
C PHE A 469 12.12 13.12 5.59
N MET A 470 10.92 12.92 5.06
CA MET A 470 10.09 14.02 4.55
C MET A 470 8.62 13.79 4.87
N GLY A 471 7.98 14.74 5.56
CA GLY A 471 6.57 14.67 5.92
C GLY A 471 6.28 15.09 7.36
N TYR A 472 5.13 14.70 7.89
CA TYR A 472 4.79 14.93 9.30
C TYR A 472 5.21 13.70 10.11
N GLN A 473 6.03 13.90 11.15
CA GLN A 473 6.51 12.85 12.08
C GLN A 473 7.22 11.64 11.43
N SER A 474 7.75 11.81 10.21
CA SER A 474 8.49 10.74 9.53
C SER A 474 9.81 10.41 10.27
N GLY A 475 10.00 9.12 10.61
CA GLY A 475 11.17 8.62 11.31
C GLY A 475 11.37 9.19 12.72
N VAL A 476 10.29 9.63 13.40
CA VAL A 476 10.39 10.39 14.66
C VAL A 476 11.20 9.68 15.75
N SER A 477 11.11 8.34 15.85
CA SER A 477 11.82 7.55 16.87
C SER A 477 13.17 6.98 16.43
N ASN A 478 13.62 7.25 15.21
CA ASN A 478 14.87 6.69 14.67
C ASN A 478 16.06 7.19 15.47
N THR A 479 16.68 6.36 16.32
CA THR A 479 17.79 6.77 17.19
C THR A 479 19.16 6.65 16.52
N ASP A 480 19.43 5.54 15.85
CA ASP A 480 20.73 5.18 15.24
C ASP A 480 20.62 4.56 13.83
N GLY A 481 19.39 4.25 13.38
CA GLY A 481 19.12 3.76 12.04
C GLY A 481 19.65 4.68 10.95
N SER A 482 20.22 4.09 9.90
CA SER A 482 21.01 4.73 8.86
C SER A 482 20.62 4.29 7.46
N SER A 483 20.88 5.16 6.48
CA SER A 483 20.61 4.92 5.04
C SER A 483 19.13 4.64 4.73
N ASN A 484 18.20 5.24 5.47
CA ASN A 484 16.75 5.09 5.26
C ASN A 484 16.18 6.24 4.42
N VAL A 485 15.13 5.95 3.64
CA VAL A 485 14.33 6.95 2.89
C VAL A 485 12.88 6.83 3.34
N PHE A 486 12.39 7.78 4.13
CA PHE A 486 11.00 7.82 4.61
C PHE A 486 10.28 9.06 4.08
N ILE A 487 9.19 8.87 3.33
CA ILE A 487 8.46 9.97 2.70
C ILE A 487 6.95 9.78 2.89
N GLY A 488 6.31 10.66 3.65
CA GLY A 488 4.88 10.64 3.95
C GLY A 488 4.55 11.02 5.40
N ASP A 489 3.27 10.98 5.74
CA ASP A 489 2.79 11.14 7.12
C ASP A 489 3.09 9.89 7.94
N SER A 490 3.68 10.08 9.13
CA SER A 490 3.84 9.03 10.14
C SER A 490 4.55 7.75 9.64
N VAL A 491 5.48 7.91 8.70
CA VAL A 491 6.26 6.82 8.11
C VAL A 491 7.40 6.41 9.02
N GLY A 492 7.57 5.11 9.28
CA GLY A 492 8.68 4.59 10.10
C GLY A 492 8.73 5.17 11.52
N VAL A 493 7.59 5.53 12.10
CA VAL A 493 7.49 6.23 13.40
C VAL A 493 8.17 5.47 14.53
N SER A 494 8.04 4.15 14.55
CA SER A 494 8.63 3.28 15.57
C SER A 494 10.03 2.78 15.24
N ASN A 495 10.63 3.19 14.11
CA ASN A 495 11.98 2.74 13.74
C ASN A 495 12.95 3.24 14.79
N GLN A 496 13.65 2.34 15.49
CA GLN A 496 14.65 2.70 16.49
C GLN A 496 16.04 2.59 15.86
N GLY A 497 16.31 1.49 15.15
CA GLY A 497 17.63 1.21 14.57
C GLY A 497 17.63 0.46 13.24
N GLY A 498 16.49 0.33 12.55
CA GLY A 498 16.44 -0.30 11.23
C GLY A 498 17.20 0.51 10.17
N ASP A 499 17.94 -0.21 9.32
CA ASP A 499 18.84 0.32 8.30
C ASP A 499 18.40 -0.03 6.87
N LYS A 500 18.75 0.83 5.91
CA LYS A 500 18.62 0.60 4.45
C LYS A 500 17.17 0.36 4.00
N ASN A 501 16.21 1.02 4.65
CA ASN A 501 14.80 0.91 4.33
C ASN A 501 14.33 2.03 3.39
N ILE A 502 13.39 1.74 2.50
CA ILE A 502 12.70 2.73 1.64
C ILE A 502 11.21 2.64 1.92
N PHE A 503 10.65 3.60 2.67
CA PHE A 503 9.23 3.67 2.99
C PHE A 503 8.61 4.93 2.39
N ILE A 504 7.61 4.77 1.53
CA ILE A 504 6.98 5.87 0.80
C ILE A 504 5.46 5.68 0.81
N GLY A 505 4.74 6.64 1.37
CA GLY A 505 3.28 6.59 1.56
C GLY A 505 2.88 6.68 3.02
N ASN A 506 1.70 7.26 3.31
CA ASN A 506 1.29 7.50 4.70
C ASN A 506 1.20 6.18 5.49
N TYR A 507 1.76 6.18 6.71
CA TYR A 507 1.84 5.03 7.62
C TYR A 507 2.59 3.81 7.07
N ALA A 508 3.40 3.96 6.00
CA ALA A 508 4.25 2.88 5.53
C ALA A 508 5.32 2.53 6.58
N GLY A 509 5.47 1.23 6.89
CA GLY A 509 6.44 0.76 7.88
C GLY A 509 6.29 1.36 9.29
N GLN A 510 5.09 1.81 9.68
CA GLN A 510 4.85 2.58 10.91
C GLN A 510 5.45 1.93 12.16
N GLU A 511 5.21 0.63 12.36
CA GLU A 511 5.67 -0.15 13.52
C GLU A 511 6.99 -0.90 13.29
N ASN A 512 7.69 -0.61 12.19
CA ASN A 512 9.01 -1.20 11.96
C ASN A 512 9.99 -0.66 12.99
N THR A 513 10.54 -1.53 13.85
CA THR A 513 11.44 -1.13 14.95
C THR A 513 12.92 -1.33 14.63
N TYR A 514 13.29 -2.50 14.11
CA TYR A 514 14.67 -2.90 13.78
C TYR A 514 14.78 -3.59 12.41
N GLY A 515 13.72 -3.58 11.61
CA GLY A 515 13.69 -4.24 10.31
C GLY A 515 14.65 -3.55 9.34
N ASN A 516 15.36 -4.35 8.54
CA ASN A 516 16.40 -3.85 7.65
C ASN A 516 16.13 -4.24 6.20
N SER A 517 16.61 -3.41 5.28
CA SER A 517 16.59 -3.68 3.84
C SER A 517 15.18 -3.96 3.29
N ASN A 518 14.19 -3.22 3.81
CA ASN A 518 12.79 -3.30 3.39
C ASN A 518 12.45 -2.17 2.40
N ILE A 519 11.56 -2.45 1.45
CA ILE A 519 11.01 -1.44 0.52
C ILE A 519 9.49 -1.49 0.62
N TYR A 520 8.87 -0.46 1.19
CA TYR A 520 7.42 -0.32 1.35
C TYR A 520 6.92 0.92 0.61
N ILE A 521 6.07 0.73 -0.40
CA ILE A 521 5.55 1.82 -1.22
C ILE A 521 4.02 1.68 -1.33
N GLY A 522 3.28 2.60 -0.71
CA GLY A 522 1.82 2.60 -0.67
C GLY A 522 1.27 3.01 0.70
N TYR A 523 -0.02 3.32 0.75
CA TYR A 523 -0.71 3.60 2.03
C TYR A 523 -0.72 2.35 2.91
N GLN A 524 -0.21 2.47 4.15
CA GLN A 524 -0.11 1.37 5.12
C GLN A 524 0.62 0.09 4.61
N ALA A 525 1.50 0.23 3.61
CA ALA A 525 2.36 -0.89 3.18
C ALA A 525 3.31 -1.28 4.33
N GLY A 526 3.30 -2.56 4.72
CA GLY A 526 4.12 -3.08 5.81
C GLY A 526 3.92 -2.38 7.17
N ALA A 527 2.73 -1.84 7.45
CA ALA A 527 2.50 -0.98 8.62
C ALA A 527 2.86 -1.64 9.97
N LEU A 528 2.59 -2.94 10.14
CA LEU A 528 2.87 -3.69 11.37
C LEU A 528 4.17 -4.53 11.29
N GLU A 529 5.02 -4.26 10.30
CA GLU A 529 6.12 -5.16 9.94
C GLU A 529 7.40 -4.93 10.75
N THR A 530 7.95 -6.00 11.31
CA THR A 530 9.16 -5.99 12.17
C THR A 530 10.34 -6.82 11.65
N GLY A 531 10.14 -7.61 10.60
CA GLY A 531 11.16 -8.39 9.89
C GLY A 531 11.96 -7.58 8.85
N SER A 532 12.65 -8.28 7.96
CA SER A 532 13.69 -7.72 7.07
C SER A 532 13.65 -8.33 5.67
N GLN A 533 14.25 -7.64 4.69
CA GLN A 533 14.36 -8.12 3.29
C GLN A 533 13.01 -8.30 2.59
N ASN A 534 12.04 -7.44 2.88
CA ASN A 534 10.73 -7.43 2.24
C ASN A 534 10.61 -6.36 1.16
N LEU A 535 9.87 -6.64 0.09
CA LEU A 535 9.50 -5.68 -0.95
C LEU A 535 7.97 -5.65 -1.10
N PHE A 536 7.32 -4.63 -0.55
CA PHE A 536 5.88 -4.42 -0.62
C PHE A 536 5.55 -3.15 -1.42
N ILE A 537 4.80 -3.30 -2.50
CA ILE A 537 4.36 -2.19 -3.34
C ILE A 537 2.85 -2.33 -3.60
N GLY A 538 2.07 -1.37 -3.11
CA GLY A 538 0.61 -1.36 -3.17
C GLY A 538 0.00 -0.94 -1.83
N ASN A 539 -1.22 -0.40 -1.85
CA ASN A 539 -1.94 -0.07 -0.62
C ASN A 539 -2.21 -1.34 0.18
N TYR A 540 -1.94 -1.31 1.49
CA TYR A 540 -2.11 -2.42 2.42
C TYR A 540 -1.29 -3.69 2.08
N ALA A 541 -0.33 -3.61 1.17
CA ALA A 541 0.54 -4.74 0.83
C ALA A 541 1.37 -5.13 2.07
N GLY A 542 1.26 -6.40 2.48
CA GLY A 542 1.98 -6.92 3.65
C GLY A 542 1.68 -6.23 4.98
N MET A 543 0.54 -5.55 5.13
CA MET A 543 0.21 -4.73 6.30
C MET A 543 0.45 -5.43 7.65
N ASN A 544 0.02 -6.70 7.80
CA ASN A 544 0.14 -7.49 9.03
C ASN A 544 1.38 -8.40 9.06
N ASN A 545 2.27 -8.32 8.07
CA ASN A 545 3.44 -9.19 7.98
C ASN A 545 4.36 -8.93 9.17
N THR A 546 4.85 -9.97 9.86
CA THR A 546 5.80 -9.82 10.97
C THR A 546 7.13 -10.54 10.69
N THR A 547 7.35 -10.97 9.45
CA THR A 547 8.51 -11.79 9.04
C THR A 547 9.14 -11.31 7.73
N GLY A 548 10.35 -11.80 7.46
CA GLY A 548 11.16 -11.36 6.33
C GLY A 548 11.04 -12.16 5.03
N GLN A 549 11.76 -11.67 4.01
CA GLN A 549 12.01 -12.33 2.72
C GLN A 549 10.77 -12.49 1.81
N ASN A 550 9.83 -11.55 1.83
CA ASN A 550 8.61 -11.59 1.03
C ASN A 550 8.58 -10.50 -0.07
N LEU A 551 8.01 -10.83 -1.23
CA LEU A 551 7.78 -9.92 -2.35
C LEU A 551 6.28 -9.80 -2.62
N PHE A 552 5.66 -8.67 -2.28
CA PHE A 552 4.24 -8.39 -2.52
C PHE A 552 4.06 -7.18 -3.43
N LEU A 553 3.45 -7.38 -4.59
CA LEU A 553 3.19 -6.33 -5.58
C LEU A 553 1.70 -6.33 -5.95
N GLY A 554 0.96 -5.33 -5.50
CA GLY A 554 -0.47 -5.19 -5.71
C GLY A 554 -1.18 -4.70 -4.46
N GLU A 555 -2.30 -4.00 -4.64
CA GLU A 555 -3.16 -3.63 -3.52
C GLU A 555 -3.74 -4.89 -2.84
N TYR A 556 -3.66 -4.89 -1.51
CA TYR A 556 -3.97 -6.03 -0.63
C TYR A 556 -3.17 -7.33 -0.86
N ALA A 557 -2.02 -7.27 -1.55
CA ALA A 557 -1.17 -8.45 -1.71
C ALA A 557 -0.55 -8.84 -0.35
N GLY A 558 -0.80 -10.07 0.10
CA GLY A 558 -0.27 -10.60 1.37
C GLY A 558 -0.68 -9.84 2.64
N THR A 559 -1.79 -9.10 2.65
CA THR A 559 -2.19 -8.22 3.76
C THR A 559 -2.27 -8.92 5.12
N GLU A 560 -2.84 -10.13 5.19
CA GLU A 560 -2.99 -10.91 6.42
C GLU A 560 -1.85 -11.90 6.66
N ASN A 561 -0.76 -11.82 5.89
CA ASN A 561 0.42 -12.62 6.22
C ASN A 561 0.95 -12.19 7.58
N THR A 562 1.16 -13.14 8.49
CA THR A 562 1.73 -12.88 9.81
C THR A 562 3.11 -13.52 9.92
N SER A 563 3.28 -14.79 9.55
CA SER A 563 4.51 -15.58 9.74
C SER A 563 5.05 -16.29 8.49
N GLY A 564 4.37 -16.13 7.36
CA GLY A 564 4.78 -16.69 6.07
C GLY A 564 6.01 -15.98 5.50
N THR A 565 7.03 -16.76 5.10
CA THR A 565 8.30 -16.26 4.57
C THR A 565 8.58 -16.78 3.15
N ARG A 566 9.43 -16.08 2.40
CA ARG A 566 9.85 -16.48 1.04
C ARG A 566 8.70 -16.59 0.05
N ASN A 567 7.66 -15.76 0.22
CA ASN A 567 6.53 -15.70 -0.68
C ASN A 567 6.71 -14.62 -1.75
N THR A 568 6.24 -14.89 -2.96
CA THR A 568 6.15 -13.92 -4.06
C THR A 568 4.69 -13.82 -4.49
N PHE A 569 4.02 -12.70 -4.17
CA PHE A 569 2.63 -12.43 -4.54
C PHE A 569 2.55 -11.21 -5.44
N VAL A 570 2.03 -11.38 -6.65
CA VAL A 570 1.90 -10.32 -7.66
C VAL A 570 0.47 -10.28 -8.19
N GLY A 571 -0.27 -9.24 -7.85
CA GLY A 571 -1.65 -9.02 -8.26
C GLY A 571 -2.54 -8.48 -7.13
N PHE A 572 -3.67 -7.87 -7.49
CA PHE A 572 -4.69 -7.42 -6.55
C PHE A 572 -5.23 -8.60 -5.73
N PHE A 573 -5.14 -8.51 -4.40
CA PHE A 573 -5.49 -9.58 -3.45
C PHE A 573 -4.76 -10.93 -3.65
N ALA A 574 -3.58 -10.94 -4.30
CA ALA A 574 -2.78 -12.16 -4.39
C ALA A 574 -2.30 -12.57 -2.98
N GLY A 575 -2.61 -13.79 -2.55
CA GLY A 575 -2.26 -14.33 -1.23
C GLY A 575 -2.77 -13.50 -0.04
N SER A 576 -3.84 -12.70 -0.17
CA SER A 576 -4.23 -11.72 0.84
C SER A 576 -4.56 -12.31 2.21
N GLU A 577 -5.04 -13.56 2.27
CA GLU A 577 -5.38 -14.28 3.50
C GLU A 577 -4.30 -15.33 3.89
N ASN A 578 -3.15 -15.35 3.21
CA ASN A 578 -2.07 -16.29 3.52
C ASN A 578 -1.39 -15.88 4.84
N GLN A 579 -1.77 -16.50 5.97
CA GLN A 579 -1.25 -16.13 7.29
C GLN A 579 0.12 -16.75 7.61
N THR A 580 0.35 -18.00 7.20
CA THR A 580 1.51 -18.81 7.64
C THR A 580 2.29 -19.45 6.49
N GLY A 581 1.71 -19.51 5.29
CA GLY A 581 2.25 -20.28 4.17
C GLY A 581 3.60 -19.73 3.71
N GLN A 582 4.49 -20.62 3.26
CA GLN A 582 5.86 -20.28 2.89
C GLN A 582 6.21 -20.77 1.48
N LEU A 583 7.23 -20.14 0.87
CA LEU A 583 7.76 -20.56 -0.44
C LEU A 583 6.70 -20.58 -1.56
N ASN A 584 5.68 -19.72 -1.48
CA ASN A 584 4.62 -19.65 -2.47
C ASN A 584 4.91 -18.62 -3.57
N SER A 585 4.47 -18.90 -4.80
CA SER A 585 4.63 -18.04 -5.97
C SER A 585 3.28 -17.80 -6.64
N TYR A 586 2.64 -16.67 -6.36
CA TYR A 586 1.31 -16.30 -6.85
C TYR A 586 1.38 -15.12 -7.82
N PHE A 587 0.85 -15.31 -9.02
CA PHE A 587 0.81 -14.29 -10.07
C PHE A 587 -0.60 -14.21 -10.66
N GLY A 588 -1.31 -13.11 -10.41
CA GLY A 588 -2.67 -12.86 -10.89
C GLY A 588 -3.60 -12.36 -9.80
N GLN A 589 -4.70 -11.75 -10.21
CA GLN A 589 -5.73 -11.27 -9.29
C GLN A 589 -6.36 -12.46 -8.52
N PHE A 590 -6.40 -12.36 -7.19
CA PHE A 590 -6.88 -13.41 -6.28
C PHE A 590 -6.15 -14.78 -6.39
N ALA A 591 -4.97 -14.83 -6.99
CA ALA A 591 -4.16 -16.05 -7.02
C ALA A 591 -3.77 -16.44 -5.58
N GLY A 592 -4.05 -17.68 -5.19
CA GLY A 592 -3.77 -18.20 -3.85
C GLY A 592 -4.36 -17.41 -2.68
N ARG A 593 -5.42 -16.62 -2.92
CA ARG A 593 -6.00 -15.69 -1.94
C ARG A 593 -6.16 -16.30 -0.54
N ASN A 594 -6.77 -17.49 -0.44
CA ASN A 594 -7.10 -18.16 0.82
C ASN A 594 -6.09 -19.27 1.23
N ASN A 595 -4.97 -19.41 0.52
CA ASN A 595 -4.07 -20.53 0.72
C ASN A 595 -3.10 -20.26 1.88
N LEU A 596 -3.14 -21.14 2.89
CA LEU A 596 -2.25 -21.19 4.05
C LEU A 596 -1.14 -22.24 3.91
N GLY A 597 -1.12 -23.00 2.80
CA GLY A 597 -0.16 -24.07 2.54
C GLY A 597 1.16 -23.56 1.96
N ASP A 598 2.11 -24.48 1.82
CA ASP A 598 3.48 -24.18 1.42
C ASP A 598 3.79 -24.63 -0.01
N ARG A 599 4.81 -24.01 -0.62
CA ARG A 599 5.43 -24.44 -1.90
C ARG A 599 4.44 -24.55 -3.05
N ASN A 600 3.45 -23.67 -3.13
CA ASN A 600 2.50 -23.60 -4.22
C ASN A 600 2.93 -22.59 -5.29
N THR A 601 2.74 -22.95 -6.56
CA THR A 601 2.84 -22.04 -7.71
C THR A 601 1.45 -21.84 -8.30
N MET A 602 0.93 -20.61 -8.27
CA MET A 602 -0.42 -20.30 -8.77
C MET A 602 -0.36 -19.11 -9.71
N ILE A 603 -0.67 -19.31 -10.98
CA ILE A 603 -0.54 -18.30 -12.03
C ILE A 603 -1.86 -18.22 -12.80
N GLY A 604 -2.52 -17.06 -12.73
CA GLY A 604 -3.80 -16.79 -13.39
C GLY A 604 -4.85 -16.19 -12.44
N TYR A 605 -5.91 -15.63 -13.03
CA TYR A 605 -7.05 -15.10 -12.26
C TYR A 605 -7.69 -16.22 -11.43
N TRP A 606 -7.76 -16.06 -10.10
CA TRP A 606 -8.30 -17.04 -9.15
C TRP A 606 -7.63 -18.43 -9.17
N ALA A 607 -6.42 -18.57 -9.73
CA ALA A 607 -5.68 -19.82 -9.64
C ALA A 607 -5.46 -20.18 -8.16
N GLY A 608 -5.98 -21.34 -7.73
CA GLY A 608 -5.96 -21.79 -6.32
C GLY A 608 -6.55 -20.85 -5.27
N GLY A 609 -7.38 -19.86 -5.66
CA GLY A 609 -7.78 -18.80 -4.73
C GLY A 609 -8.63 -19.23 -3.53
N LEU A 610 -9.29 -20.39 -3.58
CA LEU A 610 -10.02 -21.04 -2.48
C LEU A 610 -9.38 -22.38 -2.06
N ASN A 611 -8.13 -22.66 -2.46
CA ASN A 611 -7.34 -23.73 -1.84
C ASN A 611 -6.93 -23.23 -0.45
N THR A 612 -7.32 -23.92 0.62
CA THR A 612 -7.17 -23.43 2.00
C THR A 612 -5.84 -23.85 2.64
N THR A 613 -5.44 -25.11 2.54
CA THR A 613 -4.21 -25.62 3.19
C THR A 613 -3.39 -26.55 2.30
N GLY A 614 -3.76 -26.69 1.03
CA GLY A 614 -3.03 -27.53 0.08
C GLY A 614 -1.61 -27.01 -0.16
N GLU A 615 -0.66 -27.93 -0.25
CA GLU A 615 0.77 -27.66 -0.46
C GLU A 615 1.30 -28.34 -1.73
N HIS A 616 2.47 -27.89 -2.21
CA HIS A 616 3.17 -28.46 -3.38
C HIS A 616 2.31 -28.52 -4.66
N ASN A 617 1.39 -27.58 -4.85
CA ASN A 617 0.56 -27.52 -6.04
C ASN A 617 1.15 -26.60 -7.12
N THR A 618 0.96 -26.94 -8.39
CA THR A 618 1.25 -26.07 -9.55
C THR A 618 -0.02 -25.84 -10.35
N PHE A 619 -0.62 -24.67 -10.23
CA PHE A 619 -1.84 -24.27 -10.92
C PHE A 619 -1.56 -23.13 -11.91
N LEU A 620 -1.78 -23.38 -13.20
CA LEU A 620 -1.55 -22.40 -14.26
C LEU A 620 -2.80 -22.27 -15.13
N GLY A 621 -3.46 -21.11 -15.10
CA GLY A 621 -4.63 -20.80 -15.91
C GLY A 621 -5.74 -20.09 -15.12
N TRP A 622 -6.72 -19.55 -15.85
CA TRP A 622 -7.90 -18.94 -15.24
C TRP A 622 -8.67 -19.98 -14.42
N ARG A 623 -8.81 -19.74 -13.12
CA ARG A 623 -9.45 -20.65 -12.14
C ARG A 623 -8.87 -22.07 -12.07
N ALA A 624 -7.63 -22.28 -12.51
CA ALA A 624 -6.96 -23.55 -12.31
C ALA A 624 -6.89 -23.87 -10.81
N GLY A 625 -7.45 -25.00 -10.38
CA GLY A 625 -7.53 -25.40 -8.98
C GLY A 625 -8.24 -24.42 -8.05
N GLN A 626 -9.16 -23.56 -8.53
CA GLN A 626 -9.74 -22.49 -7.69
C GLN A 626 -10.30 -22.99 -6.36
N ASN A 627 -11.08 -24.08 -6.35
CA ASN A 627 -11.81 -24.55 -5.17
C ASN A 627 -11.40 -25.96 -4.76
N THR A 628 -10.10 -26.18 -4.54
CA THR A 628 -9.60 -27.54 -4.25
C THR A 628 -9.52 -27.89 -2.76
N GLY A 629 -10.00 -27.01 -1.87
CA GLY A 629 -9.95 -27.23 -0.42
C GLY A 629 -8.52 -27.49 0.07
N THR A 630 -8.27 -28.67 0.63
CA THR A 630 -6.97 -29.08 1.18
C THR A 630 -6.09 -29.89 0.20
N ALA A 631 -6.47 -29.97 -1.08
CA ALA A 631 -5.77 -30.81 -2.06
C ALA A 631 -4.31 -30.37 -2.25
N ALA A 632 -3.40 -31.35 -2.26
CA ALA A 632 -1.95 -31.15 -2.29
C ALA A 632 -1.26 -32.02 -3.37
N TYR A 633 -0.04 -31.64 -3.75
CA TYR A 633 0.78 -32.34 -4.73
C TYR A 633 0.15 -32.46 -6.13
N ASN A 634 -0.65 -31.47 -6.54
CA ASN A 634 -1.35 -31.49 -7.83
C ASN A 634 -0.72 -30.56 -8.88
N VAL A 635 -0.81 -30.96 -10.16
CA VAL A 635 -0.43 -30.14 -11.32
C VAL A 635 -1.68 -29.90 -12.17
N HIS A 636 -2.19 -28.67 -12.20
CA HIS A 636 -3.33 -28.28 -13.01
C HIS A 636 -2.95 -27.19 -14.01
N LEU A 637 -3.02 -27.49 -15.31
CA LEU A 637 -2.60 -26.59 -16.39
C LEU A 637 -3.76 -26.39 -17.37
N GLY A 638 -4.34 -25.18 -17.43
CA GLY A 638 -5.42 -24.82 -18.34
C GLY A 638 -6.55 -24.03 -17.69
N TYR A 639 -7.46 -23.51 -18.51
CA TYR A 639 -8.67 -22.83 -18.06
C TYR A 639 -9.56 -23.80 -17.27
N GLN A 640 -9.80 -23.51 -15.99
CA GLN A 640 -10.58 -24.32 -15.05
C GLN A 640 -10.08 -25.77 -14.87
N ALA A 641 -8.81 -26.07 -15.17
CA ALA A 641 -8.23 -27.38 -14.88
C ALA A 641 -8.26 -27.64 -13.37
N GLY A 642 -8.83 -28.78 -12.94
CA GLY A 642 -8.97 -29.15 -11.54
C GLY A 642 -9.82 -28.20 -10.69
N GLU A 643 -10.69 -27.38 -11.28
CA GLU A 643 -11.64 -26.58 -10.49
C GLU A 643 -12.55 -27.52 -9.68
N ALA A 644 -12.73 -27.24 -8.38
CA ALA A 644 -13.51 -28.06 -7.46
C ALA A 644 -13.02 -29.52 -7.26
N SER A 645 -11.77 -29.85 -7.63
CA SER A 645 -11.19 -31.17 -7.36
C SER A 645 -10.66 -31.30 -5.93
N SER A 646 -10.81 -32.44 -5.26
CA SER A 646 -10.39 -32.61 -3.85
C SER A 646 -9.30 -33.66 -3.59
N GLY A 647 -8.84 -34.38 -4.62
CA GLY A 647 -7.79 -35.40 -4.47
C GLY A 647 -6.35 -34.87 -4.59
N ASN A 648 -5.40 -35.70 -4.17
CA ASN A 648 -3.97 -35.39 -4.17
C ASN A 648 -3.23 -36.10 -5.32
N TYR A 649 -2.00 -35.67 -5.63
CA TYR A 649 -1.12 -36.34 -6.60
C TYR A 649 -1.73 -36.44 -8.02
N ASN A 650 -2.56 -35.46 -8.39
CA ASN A 650 -3.22 -35.44 -9.69
C ASN A 650 -2.47 -34.60 -10.72
N VAL A 651 -2.54 -35.00 -11.98
CA VAL A 651 -2.00 -34.26 -13.13
C VAL A 651 -3.12 -34.01 -14.14
N TYR A 652 -3.59 -32.76 -14.22
CA TYR A 652 -4.67 -32.32 -15.09
C TYR A 652 -4.19 -31.28 -16.10
N VAL A 653 -4.36 -31.56 -17.40
CA VAL A 653 -3.88 -30.68 -18.47
C VAL A 653 -4.96 -30.45 -19.53
N GLY A 654 -5.30 -29.18 -19.74
CA GLY A 654 -6.22 -28.66 -20.76
C GLY A 654 -7.48 -28.00 -20.20
N TYR A 655 -8.38 -27.57 -21.09
CA TYR A 655 -9.62 -26.88 -20.72
C TYR A 655 -10.52 -27.79 -19.89
N GLN A 656 -10.82 -27.39 -18.65
CA GLN A 656 -11.68 -28.11 -17.69
C GLN A 656 -11.23 -29.55 -17.36
N ALA A 657 -9.99 -29.93 -17.66
CA ALA A 657 -9.47 -31.24 -17.33
C ALA A 657 -9.53 -31.49 -15.81
N GLY A 658 -10.14 -32.60 -15.39
CA GLY A 658 -10.24 -32.98 -13.98
C GLY A 658 -11.14 -32.11 -13.10
N MET A 659 -11.98 -31.24 -13.69
CA MET A 659 -12.99 -30.46 -12.95
C MET A 659 -13.89 -31.39 -12.11
N SER A 660 -14.09 -31.02 -10.84
CA SER A 660 -14.88 -31.73 -9.85
C SER A 660 -14.44 -33.18 -9.57
N ASN A 661 -13.20 -33.55 -9.94
CA ASN A 661 -12.68 -34.88 -9.68
C ASN A 661 -12.25 -35.03 -8.21
N THR A 662 -12.80 -36.02 -7.52
CA THR A 662 -12.51 -36.28 -6.09
C THR A 662 -11.44 -37.35 -5.87
N GLY A 663 -10.98 -38.02 -6.93
CA GLY A 663 -9.96 -39.05 -6.87
C GLY A 663 -8.54 -38.48 -6.71
N SER A 664 -7.68 -39.25 -6.05
CA SER A 664 -6.23 -39.00 -6.00
C SER A 664 -5.49 -39.85 -7.03
N ASN A 665 -4.23 -39.50 -7.32
CA ASN A 665 -3.35 -40.24 -8.22
C ASN A 665 -3.88 -40.34 -9.65
N LYS A 666 -4.63 -39.34 -10.13
CA LYS A 666 -5.25 -39.34 -11.46
C LYS A 666 -4.42 -38.55 -12.46
N LEU A 667 -4.23 -39.12 -13.65
CA LEU A 667 -3.80 -38.40 -14.85
C LEU A 667 -5.03 -38.09 -15.71
N ILE A 668 -5.22 -36.84 -16.14
CA ILE A 668 -6.23 -36.45 -17.13
C ILE A 668 -5.66 -35.39 -18.06
N ILE A 669 -5.58 -35.73 -19.35
CA ILE A 669 -5.28 -34.79 -20.43
C ILE A 669 -6.51 -34.73 -21.33
N GLY A 670 -7.10 -33.55 -21.49
CA GLY A 670 -8.35 -33.38 -22.23
C GLY A 670 -8.70 -31.92 -22.46
N ASN A 671 -9.66 -31.68 -23.35
CA ASN A 671 -10.10 -30.33 -23.73
C ASN A 671 -11.52 -30.01 -23.23
N ASN A 672 -12.06 -30.82 -22.32
CA ASN A 672 -13.29 -30.55 -21.57
C ASN A 672 -13.33 -31.45 -20.31
N SER A 673 -14.41 -31.33 -19.52
CA SER A 673 -14.56 -32.05 -18.25
C SER A 673 -14.95 -33.53 -18.36
N THR A 674 -15.45 -33.99 -19.52
CA THR A 674 -16.01 -35.34 -19.70
C THR A 674 -15.18 -36.22 -20.63
N SER A 675 -14.71 -35.67 -21.75
CA SER A 675 -13.92 -36.36 -22.77
C SER A 675 -12.43 -36.22 -22.46
N LYS A 676 -11.90 -37.26 -21.82
CA LYS A 676 -10.46 -37.38 -21.51
C LYS A 676 -9.80 -38.02 -22.72
N LEU A 677 -8.76 -37.43 -23.30
CA LEU A 677 -8.00 -38.02 -24.41
C LEU A 677 -7.05 -39.10 -23.87
N ILE A 678 -6.31 -38.75 -22.82
CA ILE A 678 -5.43 -39.65 -22.08
C ILE A 678 -5.83 -39.54 -20.61
N TYR A 679 -6.05 -40.68 -19.95
CA TYR A 679 -6.31 -40.70 -18.52
C TYR A 679 -5.74 -41.94 -17.86
N GLY A 680 -5.56 -41.89 -16.54
CA GLY A 680 -4.98 -43.00 -15.82
C GLY A 680 -5.12 -42.88 -14.32
N ASP A 681 -4.66 -43.92 -13.64
CA ASP A 681 -4.52 -43.99 -12.19
C ASP A 681 -3.10 -44.47 -11.88
N PHE A 682 -2.29 -43.57 -11.31
CA PHE A 682 -0.92 -43.85 -10.92
C PHE A 682 -0.85 -44.92 -9.80
N SER A 683 -1.87 -45.03 -8.94
CA SER A 683 -1.92 -46.08 -7.90
C SER A 683 -2.21 -47.46 -8.47
N ALA A 684 -2.93 -47.53 -9.59
CA ALA A 684 -3.20 -48.78 -10.28
C ALA A 684 -2.16 -49.08 -11.37
N GLU A 685 -1.19 -48.20 -11.59
CA GLU A 685 -0.22 -48.26 -12.69
C GLU A 685 -0.92 -48.39 -14.05
N THR A 686 -2.06 -47.69 -14.21
CA THR A 686 -2.87 -47.75 -15.44
C THR A 686 -2.81 -46.46 -16.23
N ILE A 687 -2.72 -46.62 -17.54
CA ILE A 687 -2.94 -45.56 -18.54
C ILE A 687 -3.94 -46.07 -19.58
N THR A 688 -4.88 -45.19 -19.95
CA THR A 688 -5.90 -45.45 -20.96
C THR A 688 -5.90 -44.32 -21.97
N PHE A 689 -5.88 -44.72 -23.25
CA PHE A 689 -6.07 -43.83 -24.38
C PHE A 689 -7.54 -43.94 -24.82
N ASN A 690 -8.26 -42.82 -24.81
CA ASN A 690 -9.65 -42.73 -25.24
C ASN A 690 -9.73 -42.27 -26.70
N GLY A 691 -8.93 -42.91 -27.53
CA GLY A 691 -8.71 -42.59 -28.94
C GLY A 691 -7.74 -43.61 -29.54
N ASN A 692 -7.54 -43.52 -30.84
CA ASN A 692 -6.67 -44.43 -31.56
C ASN A 692 -5.20 -44.05 -31.36
N VAL A 693 -4.36 -45.01 -30.98
CA VAL A 693 -2.92 -44.85 -30.77
C VAL A 693 -2.18 -45.34 -32.01
N GLY A 694 -1.60 -44.39 -32.75
CA GLY A 694 -0.76 -44.69 -33.92
C GLY A 694 0.72 -44.77 -33.55
N ILE A 695 1.39 -45.85 -33.94
CA ILE A 695 2.86 -45.96 -33.93
C ILE A 695 3.31 -45.94 -35.39
N ASN A 696 4.00 -44.86 -35.78
CA ASN A 696 4.34 -44.57 -37.17
C ASN A 696 3.13 -44.46 -38.11
N ASN A 697 1.96 -44.07 -37.57
CA ASN A 697 0.73 -43.85 -38.33
C ASN A 697 -0.01 -42.63 -37.76
N ASP A 698 -0.16 -41.58 -38.57
CA ASP A 698 -0.83 -40.33 -38.16
C ASP A 698 -2.37 -40.40 -38.23
N ASN A 699 -2.93 -41.43 -38.88
CA ASN A 699 -4.36 -41.65 -38.98
C ASN A 699 -4.70 -43.11 -38.63
N PRO A 700 -4.47 -43.52 -37.37
CA PRO A 700 -4.70 -44.88 -36.93
C PRO A 700 -6.17 -45.25 -37.08
N ALA A 701 -6.46 -46.33 -37.80
CA ALA A 701 -7.82 -46.82 -38.03
C ALA A 701 -8.34 -47.65 -36.83
N TYR A 702 -7.40 -48.18 -36.04
CA TYR A 702 -7.66 -49.06 -34.90
C TYR A 702 -7.16 -48.42 -33.60
N ASN A 703 -7.67 -48.91 -32.46
CA ASN A 703 -7.29 -48.42 -31.13
C ASN A 703 -5.77 -48.48 -30.89
N LEU A 704 -5.08 -49.47 -31.46
CA LEU A 704 -3.63 -49.53 -31.60
C LEU A 704 -3.32 -49.90 -33.05
N ASP A 705 -2.65 -49.01 -33.76
CA ASP A 705 -2.31 -49.16 -35.18
C ASP A 705 -0.80 -48.92 -35.34
N ILE A 706 -0.08 -49.98 -35.72
CA ILE A 706 1.37 -49.97 -35.84
C ILE A 706 1.71 -50.15 -37.31
N SER A 707 2.25 -49.10 -37.93
CA SER A 707 2.63 -49.12 -39.34
C SER A 707 4.15 -49.17 -39.49
N ASP A 708 4.74 -50.30 -39.09
CA ASP A 708 6.17 -50.59 -39.30
C ASP A 708 6.36 -52.08 -39.59
N ALA A 709 7.04 -52.38 -40.70
CA ALA A 709 7.32 -53.75 -41.15
C ALA A 709 8.17 -54.57 -40.18
N ASN A 710 8.89 -53.92 -39.26
CA ASN A 710 9.74 -54.57 -38.26
C ASN A 710 9.22 -54.39 -36.82
N ALA A 711 7.99 -53.92 -36.63
CA ALA A 711 7.43 -53.76 -35.29
C ALA A 711 7.32 -55.10 -34.56
N THR A 712 8.08 -55.25 -33.48
CA THR A 712 7.99 -56.41 -32.60
C THR A 712 7.17 -56.04 -31.36
N ILE A 713 6.06 -56.75 -31.11
CA ILE A 713 5.29 -56.64 -29.86
C ILE A 713 5.68 -57.79 -28.94
N SER A 714 6.54 -57.52 -27.96
CA SER A 714 6.94 -58.52 -26.96
C SER A 714 5.95 -58.55 -25.79
N LEU A 715 5.16 -59.63 -25.68
CA LEU A 715 4.12 -59.81 -24.64
C LEU A 715 4.56 -60.80 -23.54
N ASN A 716 5.44 -60.39 -22.63
CA ASN A 716 5.84 -61.24 -21.50
C ASN A 716 4.82 -61.16 -20.35
N GLY A 717 4.11 -62.27 -20.07
CA GLY A 717 3.21 -62.38 -18.92
C GLY A 717 1.83 -61.73 -19.09
N TYR A 718 1.43 -61.36 -20.31
CA TYR A 718 0.16 -60.70 -20.59
C TYR A 718 -0.90 -61.66 -21.13
N ARG A 719 -2.16 -61.44 -20.73
CA ARG A 719 -3.34 -62.10 -21.33
C ARG A 719 -3.91 -61.21 -22.41
N ILE A 720 -4.00 -61.71 -23.64
CA ILE A 720 -4.86 -61.12 -24.66
C ILE A 720 -6.30 -61.49 -24.28
N GLY A 721 -7.05 -60.52 -23.78
CA GLY A 721 -8.48 -60.71 -23.49
C GLY A 721 -9.26 -61.02 -24.76
N ARG A 722 -10.30 -61.85 -24.63
CA ARG A 722 -11.26 -62.30 -25.66
C ARG A 722 -11.19 -61.49 -26.97
N LEU A 723 -10.55 -62.04 -28.00
CA LEU A 723 -10.64 -61.54 -29.37
C LEU A 723 -12.09 -61.70 -29.82
N THR A 724 -12.82 -60.60 -29.98
CA THR A 724 -14.19 -60.62 -30.52
C THR A 724 -14.27 -59.70 -31.72
N GLY A 725 -14.72 -60.24 -32.85
CA GLY A 725 -14.82 -59.56 -34.13
C GLY A 725 -13.55 -59.72 -34.97
N GLY A 726 -13.60 -60.63 -35.95
CA GLY A 726 -12.75 -60.66 -37.16
C GLY A 726 -11.23 -60.49 -36.99
N THR A 727 -10.68 -60.79 -35.82
CA THR A 727 -9.26 -60.63 -35.52
C THR A 727 -8.59 -61.99 -35.60
N GLY A 728 -7.84 -62.24 -36.68
CA GLY A 728 -7.01 -63.42 -36.86
C GLY A 728 -5.66 -63.23 -36.17
N ILE A 729 -5.22 -64.25 -35.42
CA ILE A 729 -3.81 -64.42 -35.08
C ILE A 729 -3.24 -65.31 -36.20
N ASP A 730 -2.45 -64.72 -37.09
CA ASP A 730 -1.72 -65.48 -38.11
C ASP A 730 -0.38 -65.92 -37.47
N ASN A 731 -0.25 -67.23 -37.23
CA ASN A 731 0.85 -68.00 -36.60
C ASN A 731 0.79 -68.39 -35.09
N ASP A 732 1.24 -69.63 -34.88
CA ASP A 732 1.60 -70.39 -33.66
C ASP A 732 0.71 -70.23 -32.42
N ILE A 733 -0.24 -71.15 -32.27
CA ILE A 733 -1.12 -71.25 -31.09
C ILE A 733 -0.76 -72.51 -30.30
N VAL A 734 -0.36 -72.33 -29.03
CA VAL A 734 -0.22 -73.41 -28.04
C VAL A 734 -1.45 -73.39 -27.12
N PRO A 735 -2.33 -74.41 -27.12
CA PRO A 735 -3.52 -74.42 -26.26
C PRO A 735 -3.16 -74.68 -24.78
N TYR A 736 -3.72 -73.89 -23.87
CA TYR A 736 -3.76 -74.16 -22.42
C TYR A 736 -5.21 -74.36 -21.97
N GLY A 737 -5.49 -75.52 -21.34
CA GLY A 737 -6.83 -76.12 -21.25
C GLY A 737 -7.83 -75.45 -20.30
N GLY A 738 -9.12 -75.60 -20.65
CA GLY A 738 -10.25 -75.22 -19.79
C GLY A 738 -11.66 -75.28 -20.38
N SER A 739 -11.85 -75.39 -21.69
CA SER A 739 -13.18 -75.48 -22.31
C SER A 739 -13.41 -76.81 -23.02
N SER A 740 -14.53 -77.45 -22.69
CA SER A 740 -15.05 -78.71 -23.23
C SER A 740 -15.51 -78.65 -24.69
N GLN A 741 -14.89 -77.82 -25.52
CA GLN A 741 -15.09 -77.87 -26.97
C GLN A 741 -13.93 -78.65 -27.58
N ALA A 742 -14.27 -79.76 -28.24
CA ALA A 742 -13.31 -80.55 -28.99
C ALA A 742 -12.68 -79.66 -30.07
N PHE A 743 -11.35 -79.55 -30.04
CA PHE A 743 -10.55 -78.93 -31.08
C PHE A 743 -9.85 -80.06 -31.84
N ASP A 744 -10.02 -80.10 -33.15
CA ASP A 744 -9.38 -81.10 -34.01
C ASP A 744 -7.99 -80.58 -34.42
N LEU A 745 -6.96 -81.41 -34.27
CA LEU A 745 -5.59 -81.06 -34.66
C LEU A 745 -5.41 -81.39 -36.13
N GLY A 746 -5.72 -80.40 -36.97
CA GLY A 746 -5.88 -80.56 -38.41
C GLY A 746 -7.33 -80.27 -38.78
N ASN A 747 -7.55 -79.30 -39.66
CA ASN A 747 -8.87 -79.06 -40.22
C ASN A 747 -9.21 -80.29 -41.05
N ASN A 748 -10.13 -81.13 -40.54
CA ASN A 748 -10.72 -82.42 -40.98
C ASN A 748 -10.72 -82.74 -42.50
N THR A 749 -9.62 -82.45 -43.18
CA THR A 749 -9.38 -82.42 -44.61
C THR A 749 -7.97 -82.94 -44.83
N SER A 750 -7.83 -83.75 -45.86
CA SER A 750 -6.58 -84.44 -46.24
C SER A 750 -5.46 -83.54 -46.78
N THR A 751 -5.64 -82.22 -46.74
CA THR A 751 -4.70 -81.23 -47.31
C THR A 751 -3.94 -80.41 -46.26
N GLU A 752 -4.45 -80.34 -45.02
CA GLU A 752 -3.85 -79.57 -43.92
C GLU A 752 -3.50 -80.50 -42.75
N HIS A 753 -2.38 -81.23 -42.89
CA HIS A 753 -1.88 -82.14 -41.87
C HIS A 753 -0.71 -81.53 -41.09
N TRP A 754 -0.59 -81.90 -39.83
CA TRP A 754 0.59 -81.60 -39.02
C TRP A 754 1.70 -82.61 -39.34
N ASP A 755 2.93 -82.15 -39.55
CA ASP A 755 4.09 -83.01 -39.86
C ASP A 755 4.50 -83.91 -38.68
N ASP A 756 4.40 -83.40 -37.45
CA ASP A 756 4.71 -84.11 -36.22
C ASP A 756 3.92 -83.51 -35.03
N VAL A 757 3.57 -84.35 -34.05
CA VAL A 757 2.92 -83.93 -32.80
C VAL A 757 3.81 -84.36 -31.64
N VAL A 758 4.51 -83.40 -31.04
CA VAL A 758 5.40 -83.66 -29.90
C VAL A 758 4.60 -83.57 -28.61
N ALA A 759 4.33 -84.73 -27.98
CA ALA A 759 3.62 -84.83 -26.71
C ALA A 759 4.53 -85.33 -25.58
N LEU A 760 4.36 -84.81 -24.36
CA LEU A 760 5.08 -85.25 -23.15
C LEU A 760 4.57 -86.59 -22.60
N GLU A 761 3.32 -86.94 -22.90
CA GLU A 761 2.65 -88.19 -22.52
C GLU A 761 1.99 -88.82 -23.75
N TYR A 762 1.57 -90.09 -23.63
CA TYR A 762 0.85 -90.78 -24.70
C TYR A 762 -0.51 -90.13 -24.98
N VAL A 763 -0.91 -90.12 -26.25
CA VAL A 763 -2.27 -89.70 -26.67
C VAL A 763 -3.29 -90.57 -25.93
N THR A 764 -4.12 -89.94 -25.09
CA THR A 764 -5.10 -90.64 -24.26
C THR A 764 -6.48 -90.60 -24.90
N TYR A 765 -6.94 -91.73 -25.41
CA TYR A 765 -8.31 -91.89 -25.92
C TYR A 765 -9.29 -92.12 -24.77
N THR A 766 -10.19 -91.15 -24.54
CA THR A 766 -11.22 -91.26 -23.48
C THR A 766 -12.61 -91.21 -24.09
N LYS A 767 -13.49 -92.14 -23.70
CA LYS A 767 -14.84 -92.25 -24.30
C LYS A 767 -15.83 -91.25 -23.67
N GLY A 768 -16.28 -90.28 -24.45
CA GLY A 768 -17.48 -89.49 -24.19
C GLY A 768 -18.71 -90.09 -24.90
N GLN A 769 -19.64 -90.68 -24.15
CA GLN A 769 -20.96 -91.19 -24.58
C GLN A 769 -21.03 -92.54 -25.35
N GLN A 770 -22.20 -93.18 -25.26
CA GLN A 770 -22.48 -94.61 -25.47
C GLN A 770 -22.21 -95.14 -26.90
N LEU A 771 -21.76 -96.40 -27.01
CA LEU A 771 -21.62 -97.10 -28.30
C LEU A 771 -23.02 -97.40 -28.86
N LYS A 772 -23.27 -97.09 -30.13
CA LYS A 772 -24.54 -97.41 -30.81
C LYS A 772 -24.68 -98.90 -31.19
N SER A 773 -23.56 -99.60 -31.39
CA SER A 773 -23.47 -101.07 -31.51
C SER A 773 -22.00 -101.49 -31.39
N ALA A 774 -21.73 -102.69 -30.89
CA ALA A 774 -20.40 -103.30 -30.87
C ALA A 774 -20.52 -104.73 -31.39
N GLU A 775 -19.95 -104.99 -32.56
CA GLU A 775 -19.90 -106.33 -33.16
C GLU A 775 -18.51 -106.95 -32.94
N LYS A 776 -18.47 -108.28 -32.80
CA LYS A 776 -17.21 -108.98 -32.57
C LYS A 776 -16.42 -109.02 -33.88
N ILE A 777 -15.20 -108.47 -33.87
CA ILE A 777 -14.29 -108.53 -35.00
C ILE A 777 -13.82 -109.98 -35.19
N ASN A 778 -14.24 -110.61 -36.28
CA ASN A 778 -13.86 -111.98 -36.64
C ASN A 778 -13.06 -111.92 -37.95
N ILE A 779 -11.75 -111.78 -37.85
CA ILE A 779 -10.85 -111.69 -39.00
C ILE A 779 -10.24 -113.07 -39.21
N ASP A 780 -10.24 -113.55 -40.46
CA ASP A 780 -9.59 -114.81 -40.78
C ASP A 780 -8.07 -114.67 -40.61
N ILE A 781 -7.48 -115.56 -39.81
CA ILE A 781 -6.04 -115.56 -39.55
C ILE A 781 -5.22 -115.84 -40.81
N ASN A 782 -5.80 -116.47 -41.83
CA ASN A 782 -5.13 -116.72 -43.10
C ASN A 782 -4.85 -115.42 -43.88
N LEU A 783 -5.56 -114.33 -43.58
CA LEU A 783 -5.34 -113.01 -44.19
C LEU A 783 -4.10 -112.29 -43.62
N LEU A 784 -3.45 -112.84 -42.59
CA LEU A 784 -2.22 -112.28 -42.02
C LEU A 784 -1.06 -112.29 -43.03
N GLU A 785 -1.01 -113.30 -43.90
CA GLU A 785 0.02 -113.40 -44.94
C GLU A 785 -0.12 -112.32 -46.03
N GLU A 786 -1.27 -111.65 -46.11
CA GLU A 786 -1.53 -110.56 -47.05
C GLU A 786 -1.13 -109.17 -46.51
N LEU A 787 -0.76 -109.05 -45.22
CA LEU A 787 -0.22 -107.80 -44.66
C LEU A 787 1.22 -107.59 -45.11
N GLU A 788 1.51 -106.43 -45.71
CA GLU A 788 2.83 -106.07 -46.20
C GLU A 788 3.46 -104.95 -45.33
N PRO A 789 4.22 -105.30 -44.28
CA PRO A 789 5.01 -104.31 -43.54
C PRO A 789 6.15 -103.80 -44.42
N VAL A 790 6.21 -102.48 -44.58
CA VAL A 790 7.20 -101.79 -45.39
C VAL A 790 8.01 -100.80 -44.54
N HIS A 791 9.23 -100.54 -44.98
CA HIS A 791 9.94 -99.33 -44.60
C HIS A 791 9.93 -98.38 -45.79
N TYR A 792 9.75 -97.09 -45.55
CA TYR A 792 9.68 -96.08 -46.60
C TYR A 792 10.36 -94.79 -46.18
N GLN A 793 10.70 -93.98 -47.18
CA GLN A 793 11.24 -92.63 -47.04
C GLN A 793 10.35 -91.70 -47.88
N SER A 794 9.98 -90.55 -47.34
CA SER A 794 9.18 -89.57 -48.10
C SER A 794 10.08 -88.84 -49.09
N ASP A 795 9.60 -88.67 -50.32
CA ASP A 795 10.30 -88.01 -51.44
C ASP A 795 10.68 -86.55 -51.11
N ASP A 796 9.97 -85.90 -50.18
CA ASP A 796 10.15 -84.49 -49.83
C ASP A 796 11.20 -84.23 -48.74
N SER A 797 11.83 -85.28 -48.18
CA SER A 797 12.71 -85.14 -47.02
C SER A 797 14.21 -85.20 -47.39
N LYS A 798 14.84 -84.03 -47.56
CA LYS A 798 16.31 -83.90 -47.58
C LYS A 798 16.89 -84.34 -46.22
N GLY A 799 17.24 -85.63 -46.11
CA GLY A 799 17.74 -86.27 -44.88
C GLY A 799 16.75 -87.20 -44.17
N GLY A 800 15.68 -87.64 -44.85
CA GLY A 800 14.61 -88.45 -44.27
C GLY A 800 15.08 -89.71 -43.52
N LYS A 801 14.69 -89.82 -42.25
CA LYS A 801 14.81 -91.06 -41.48
C LYS A 801 13.92 -92.13 -42.10
N LEU A 802 14.38 -93.39 -42.14
CA LEU A 802 13.55 -94.55 -42.47
C LEU A 802 12.34 -94.60 -41.53
N LYS A 803 11.13 -94.58 -42.10
CA LYS A 803 9.87 -94.79 -41.38
C LYS A 803 9.39 -96.22 -41.63
N TYR A 804 8.74 -96.84 -40.63
CA TYR A 804 8.10 -98.15 -40.76
C TYR A 804 6.59 -97.95 -40.85
N GLY A 805 5.91 -98.73 -41.67
CA GLY A 805 4.46 -98.65 -41.84
C GLY A 805 3.87 -99.83 -42.60
N LEU A 806 2.59 -99.72 -42.92
CA LEU A 806 1.87 -100.69 -43.76
C LEU A 806 1.44 -100.00 -45.06
N THR A 807 1.28 -100.78 -46.13
CA THR A 807 0.70 -100.25 -47.37
C THR A 807 -0.81 -100.17 -47.27
N ILE A 808 -1.41 -99.11 -47.81
CA ILE A 808 -2.87 -98.94 -47.82
C ILE A 808 -3.56 -100.08 -48.57
N GLU A 809 -2.93 -100.57 -49.64
CA GLU A 809 -3.45 -101.67 -50.47
C GLU A 809 -3.52 -103.00 -49.72
N SER A 810 -2.53 -103.33 -48.89
CA SER A 810 -2.57 -104.53 -48.05
C SER A 810 -3.60 -104.38 -46.93
N LEU A 811 -3.68 -103.19 -46.32
CA LEU A 811 -4.61 -102.94 -45.21
C LEU A 811 -6.08 -102.96 -45.64
N LEU A 812 -6.39 -102.51 -46.87
CA LEU A 812 -7.76 -102.56 -47.41
C LEU A 812 -8.29 -103.98 -47.55
N LYS A 813 -7.43 -104.98 -47.77
CA LYS A 813 -7.83 -106.39 -47.88
C LYS A 813 -8.06 -107.01 -46.51
N VAL A 814 -7.23 -106.67 -45.54
CA VAL A 814 -7.20 -107.33 -44.23
C VAL A 814 -8.09 -106.65 -43.19
N ALA A 815 -8.11 -105.31 -43.19
CA ALA A 815 -8.86 -104.52 -42.23
C ALA A 815 -9.26 -103.14 -42.81
N PRO A 816 -10.21 -103.11 -43.76
CA PRO A 816 -10.59 -101.89 -44.47
C PRO A 816 -11.08 -100.75 -43.56
N ALA A 817 -11.58 -101.08 -42.36
CA ALA A 817 -12.04 -100.09 -41.38
C ALA A 817 -10.91 -99.22 -40.77
N ALA A 818 -9.65 -99.62 -40.92
CA ALA A 818 -8.50 -98.82 -40.47
C ALA A 818 -7.93 -97.91 -41.56
N VAL A 819 -8.48 -97.94 -42.77
CA VAL A 819 -8.08 -97.05 -43.86
C VAL A 819 -9.11 -95.94 -44.00
N VAL A 820 -8.63 -94.70 -43.90
CA VAL A 820 -9.44 -93.51 -44.15
C VAL A 820 -9.40 -93.23 -45.65
N THR A 821 -10.52 -93.50 -46.33
CA THR A 821 -10.65 -93.37 -47.80
C THR A 821 -11.63 -92.30 -48.25
N THR A 822 -12.29 -91.65 -47.29
CA THR A 822 -13.27 -90.60 -47.54
C THR A 822 -13.00 -89.39 -46.68
N ASP A 823 -13.10 -88.22 -47.29
CA ASP A 823 -13.02 -86.93 -46.63
C ASP A 823 -14.45 -86.37 -46.45
N THR A 824 -14.73 -85.65 -45.37
CA THR A 824 -16.06 -85.05 -45.15
C THR A 824 -15.92 -83.55 -45.07
N ASP A 825 -16.18 -82.90 -46.20
CA ASP A 825 -16.08 -81.45 -46.31
C ASP A 825 -17.45 -80.80 -46.09
N PHE A 826 -17.45 -79.63 -45.46
CA PHE A 826 -18.67 -78.86 -45.27
C PHE A 826 -18.88 -77.99 -46.50
N ASP A 827 -19.94 -78.24 -47.27
CA ASP A 827 -20.30 -77.41 -48.42
C ASP A 827 -21.09 -76.19 -47.90
N PRO A 828 -20.47 -74.98 -47.86
CA PRO A 828 -21.11 -73.81 -47.29
C PRO A 828 -22.27 -73.28 -48.15
N GLU A 829 -22.35 -73.64 -49.44
CA GLU A 829 -23.46 -73.25 -50.32
C GLU A 829 -24.70 -74.12 -50.10
N ARG A 830 -24.50 -75.39 -49.70
CA ARG A 830 -25.59 -76.35 -49.48
C ARG A 830 -25.92 -76.59 -48.00
N ASN A 831 -25.10 -76.08 -47.09
CA ASN A 831 -25.23 -76.24 -45.63
C ASN A 831 -25.37 -77.72 -45.20
N ILE A 832 -24.67 -78.61 -45.92
CA ILE A 832 -24.61 -80.04 -45.68
C ILE A 832 -23.15 -80.49 -45.72
N TYR A 833 -22.85 -81.54 -44.96
CA TYR A 833 -21.57 -82.23 -45.06
C TYR A 833 -21.60 -83.17 -46.27
N VAL A 834 -20.63 -83.04 -47.16
CA VAL A 834 -20.48 -83.86 -48.36
C VAL A 834 -19.27 -84.76 -48.17
N THR A 835 -19.51 -86.08 -48.12
CA THR A 835 -18.44 -87.07 -48.05
C THR A 835 -17.96 -87.40 -49.46
N THR A 836 -16.69 -87.10 -49.76
CA THR A 836 -16.05 -87.39 -51.05
C THR A 836 -14.88 -88.36 -50.85
N LYS A 837 -14.41 -88.99 -51.93
CA LYS A 837 -13.23 -89.86 -51.86
C LYS A 837 -11.98 -88.99 -51.75
N THR A 838 -11.16 -89.19 -50.72
CA THR A 838 -9.93 -88.39 -50.52
C THR A 838 -8.87 -88.72 -51.57
N GLU A 839 -8.08 -87.72 -51.97
CA GLU A 839 -6.90 -87.90 -52.82
C GLU A 839 -5.70 -88.45 -52.05
N ASN A 840 -5.64 -88.25 -50.72
CA ASN A 840 -4.56 -88.71 -49.84
C ASN A 840 -5.11 -89.65 -48.76
N PRO A 841 -5.31 -90.95 -49.07
CA PRO A 841 -5.81 -91.91 -48.08
C PRO A 841 -4.82 -92.10 -46.93
N GLY A 842 -5.33 -92.21 -45.71
CA GLY A 842 -4.53 -92.35 -44.48
C GLY A 842 -4.77 -93.68 -43.77
N ILE A 843 -3.81 -94.09 -42.93
CA ILE A 843 -3.94 -95.28 -42.08
C ILE A 843 -4.17 -94.85 -40.63
N ASN A 844 -5.27 -95.31 -40.04
CA ASN A 844 -5.54 -95.18 -38.62
C ASN A 844 -4.90 -96.36 -37.87
N TYR A 845 -3.69 -96.15 -37.34
CA TYR A 845 -2.96 -97.18 -36.59
C TYR A 845 -3.63 -97.58 -35.28
N ASP A 846 -4.46 -96.72 -34.67
CA ASP A 846 -5.20 -97.07 -33.44
C ASP A 846 -6.31 -98.09 -33.72
N ALA A 847 -6.95 -98.00 -34.89
CA ALA A 847 -7.94 -98.99 -35.33
C ALA A 847 -7.32 -100.38 -35.61
N MET A 848 -6.00 -100.47 -35.74
CA MET A 848 -5.27 -101.73 -35.90
C MET A 848 -5.01 -102.47 -34.59
N ILE A 849 -4.98 -101.77 -33.46
CA ILE A 849 -4.67 -102.39 -32.17
C ILE A 849 -5.68 -103.53 -31.85
N PRO A 850 -7.01 -103.33 -31.94
CA PRO A 850 -7.98 -104.41 -31.68
C PRO A 850 -7.92 -105.55 -32.71
N VAL A 851 -7.57 -105.24 -33.96
CA VAL A 851 -7.44 -106.22 -35.06
C VAL A 851 -6.26 -107.15 -34.81
N VAL A 852 -5.09 -106.59 -34.47
CA VAL A 852 -3.88 -107.36 -34.14
C VAL A 852 -4.13 -108.21 -32.90
N VAL A 853 -4.80 -107.68 -31.86
CA VAL A 853 -5.14 -108.45 -30.66
C VAL A 853 -6.06 -109.64 -30.99
N SER A 854 -7.08 -109.44 -31.85
CA SER A 854 -7.99 -110.52 -32.27
C SER A 854 -7.25 -111.63 -33.03
N LEU A 855 -6.37 -111.24 -33.96
CA LEU A 855 -5.51 -112.17 -34.70
C LEU A 855 -4.58 -112.97 -33.77
N MET A 856 -3.94 -112.31 -32.81
CA MET A 856 -3.09 -112.98 -31.81
C MET A 856 -3.89 -113.97 -30.95
N GLN A 857 -5.10 -113.62 -30.54
CA GLN A 857 -5.98 -114.52 -29.78
C GLN A 857 -6.38 -115.75 -30.58
N GLN A 858 -6.67 -115.59 -31.87
CA GLN A 858 -7.00 -116.68 -32.77
C GLN A 858 -5.80 -117.59 -33.05
N GLN A 859 -4.60 -117.02 -33.20
CA GLN A 859 -3.34 -117.76 -33.33
C GLN A 859 -3.07 -118.61 -32.08
N GLN A 860 -3.25 -118.03 -30.89
CA GLN A 860 -3.07 -118.72 -29.62
C GLN A 860 -4.04 -119.91 -29.47
N LYS A 861 -5.27 -119.76 -29.96
CA LYS A 861 -6.28 -120.84 -29.95
C LYS A 861 -5.87 -122.01 -30.87
N THR A 862 -5.34 -121.72 -32.06
CA THR A 862 -4.81 -122.76 -32.97
C THR A 862 -3.61 -123.49 -32.35
N ILE A 863 -2.71 -122.76 -31.69
CA ILE A 863 -1.56 -123.35 -30.97
C ILE A 863 -2.02 -124.30 -29.87
N GLN A 864 -3.04 -123.92 -29.10
CA GLN A 864 -3.61 -124.77 -28.04
C GLN A 864 -4.23 -126.06 -28.59
N GLN A 865 -4.96 -125.98 -29.71
CA GLN A 865 -5.55 -127.16 -30.36
C GLN A 865 -4.49 -128.13 -30.88
N GLN A 866 -3.40 -127.62 -31.47
CA GLN A 866 -2.27 -128.45 -31.91
C GLN A 866 -1.54 -129.12 -30.74
N ALA A 867 -1.36 -128.42 -29.62
CA ALA A 867 -0.77 -129.00 -28.40
C ALA A 867 -1.62 -130.15 -27.82
N GLU A 868 -2.95 -130.04 -27.90
CA GLU A 868 -3.88 -131.06 -27.41
C GLU A 868 -3.86 -132.32 -28.30
N GLN A 869 -3.77 -132.15 -29.63
CA GLN A 869 -3.61 -133.26 -30.57
C GLN A 869 -2.28 -134.03 -30.36
N ILE A 870 -1.18 -133.32 -30.05
CA ILE A 870 0.12 -133.93 -29.75
C ILE A 870 0.06 -134.79 -28.48
N LYS A 871 -0.71 -134.36 -27.47
CA LYS A 871 -0.94 -135.11 -26.24
C LYS A 871 -1.69 -136.42 -26.49
N THR A 872 -2.75 -136.39 -27.31
CA THR A 872 -3.51 -137.59 -27.69
C THR A 872 -2.67 -138.59 -28.49
N ASN A 873 -1.88 -138.11 -29.45
CA ASN A 873 -0.98 -138.97 -30.23
C ASN A 873 0.10 -139.62 -29.34
N SER A 874 0.58 -138.92 -28.32
CA SER A 874 1.55 -139.46 -27.36
C SER A 874 0.97 -140.60 -26.50
N GLN A 875 -0.31 -140.52 -26.13
CA GLN A 875 -0.99 -141.59 -25.39
C GLN A 875 -1.21 -142.85 -26.24
N GLN A 876 -1.58 -142.69 -27.51
CA GLN A 876 -1.72 -143.82 -28.45
C GLN A 876 -0.39 -144.56 -28.68
N ILE A 877 0.73 -143.83 -28.70
CA ILE A 877 2.07 -144.43 -28.83
C ILE A 877 2.43 -145.27 -27.59
N GLU A 878 2.05 -144.85 -26.38
CA GLU A 878 2.30 -145.64 -25.16
C GLU A 878 1.42 -146.91 -25.09
N GLU A 879 0.17 -146.84 -25.55
CA GLU A 879 -0.68 -148.04 -25.67
C GLU A 879 -0.12 -149.03 -26.70
N LEU A 880 0.38 -148.55 -27.84
CA LEU A 880 1.05 -149.37 -28.84
C LEU A 880 2.35 -150.00 -28.32
N LYS A 881 3.14 -149.30 -27.50
CA LYS A 881 4.32 -149.87 -26.83
C LYS A 881 3.95 -150.97 -25.84
N LYS A 882 2.85 -150.80 -25.09
CA LYS A 882 2.33 -151.81 -24.16
C LYS A 882 1.87 -153.07 -24.91
N ALA A 883 1.12 -152.91 -25.99
CA ALA A 883 0.71 -154.02 -26.86
C ALA A 883 1.91 -154.73 -27.52
N ASN A 884 2.95 -153.99 -27.93
CA ASN A 884 4.18 -154.58 -28.46
C ASN A 884 4.97 -155.36 -27.40
N LYS A 885 4.95 -154.91 -26.13
CA LYS A 885 5.56 -155.63 -25.00
C LYS A 885 4.80 -156.92 -24.69
N GLU A 886 3.48 -156.86 -24.64
CA GLU A 886 2.62 -158.05 -24.45
C GLU A 886 2.80 -159.07 -25.59
N LEU A 887 2.98 -158.61 -26.83
CA LEU A 887 3.29 -159.47 -27.97
C LEU A 887 4.70 -160.10 -27.88
N ARG A 888 5.70 -159.36 -27.38
CA ARG A 888 7.05 -159.87 -27.14
C ARG A 888 7.08 -160.92 -26.03
N ASP A 889 6.38 -160.67 -24.92
CA ASP A 889 6.25 -161.60 -23.79
C ASP A 889 5.51 -162.90 -24.23
N LEU A 890 4.55 -162.79 -25.16
CA LEU A 890 3.89 -163.96 -25.77
C LEU A 890 4.82 -164.76 -26.69
N ILE A 891 5.67 -164.10 -27.48
CA ILE A 891 6.66 -164.74 -28.36
C ILE A 891 7.76 -165.44 -27.54
N GLU A 892 8.11 -164.90 -26.38
CA GLU A 892 9.13 -165.47 -25.49
C GLU A 892 8.60 -166.68 -24.68
N SER A 893 7.29 -166.79 -24.47
CA SER A 893 6.65 -167.99 -23.86
C SER A 893 6.40 -169.14 -24.85
N LEU A 894 6.62 -168.90 -26.15
CA LEU A 894 6.52 -169.90 -27.23
C LEU A 894 7.89 -170.44 -27.70
N LYS A 895 8.98 -170.03 -27.06
CA LYS A 895 10.34 -170.58 -27.19
C LYS A 895 10.73 -171.36 -25.94
#